data_AF-A0A962DK31-F1
#
_entry.id   AF-A0A962DK31-F1
#
_cell.length_a   1.000
_cell.length_b   1.000
_cell.length_c   1.000
_cell.angle_alpha   90.00
_cell.angle_beta   90.00
_cell.angle_gamma   90.00
#
_symmetry.space_group_name_H-M   'P 1'
#
loop_
_entity.id
_entity.type
_entity.pdbx_description
1 polymer ?
#
loop_
_entity_poly.entity_id
_entity_poly.type
_entity_poly.pdbx_seq_one_letter_code
_entity_poly.pdbx_strand_id
1 'polypeptide(L)'
;DFCMEGRDRVIEYVGERYGRDRVSQIITYGTMAARAVVRDTGRVLGHPYGFVDRIAKLIPNAPGVEMTLGIALQQEAELAALYAEDDEVRSLIDLARQLEGLVRNAGRHAGGIVIAPREITEFTPLYQVAGEKTAVTQFDKDDVEATGLVKFDFLGLRTLTIIDRAVRVINAEREAGGEAPVDIRQLPLDDPATFALLKACKTICVFQLESPGMRDLMRRLQPDSFGDIVALVALFRPGPLQSGMVDDFINRKHADASQPIDYLHPDLEPVLRETYGVILYQEQVMQIAQRLAGYSLGEADLLRRAMGKKKAEEMAKQRAGFTDRAAERGTDRGRATGIFDLMEKFAGYGFNKSHSAAYALLAYQTAWLKANHPAAFMAAVMTTEMDNTDALVVQKRECAALGIELRPPDVNVSKHAFTVEAGNSIRYGLGAIKGVGQGAAEHIVAQRNESGIYRSLQDFCVRVGGQKLGRRPVEALIKAGALDALGPNRPSLLAELPRAMDAADQAAAADRAGQEDMFGAPASQPAAEQVVPELADWGLGRKLQAERESLGLYLSGHPFDQYRADQPFICSSTIEGLISEPPPVAGEFRGPAREVTVGGIVASIRKRGSRVSVELDDGTGTIEVGFFQEAYDRWRHLLGSQALVAISGSLRFDEFINGWRLAAKDVLDLDRLVEARATGLLLRWRTDVERNLTPELLKNVLEPHRPGRCAVTVHYRHNGGQARLVLGSDWSIRPARELRERLSELVGNDGFRFVYEGPRQ
;
A
#
# COMPACT_ATOMS: atom_id res chain seq x y z
N ASP A 1 -1.95 22.82 6.58
CA ASP A 1 -2.13 21.71 5.62
C ASP A 1 -3.21 22.03 4.62
N PHE A 2 -2.97 21.76 3.34
CA PHE A 2 -3.91 21.96 2.24
C PHE A 2 -4.05 20.65 1.45
N CYS A 3 -5.18 20.48 0.74
CA CYS A 3 -5.28 19.48 -0.32
C CYS A 3 -4.14 19.68 -1.34
N MET A 4 -3.52 18.59 -1.80
CA MET A 4 -2.36 18.66 -2.69
C MET A 4 -2.69 19.41 -3.99
N GLU A 5 -3.86 19.15 -4.56
CA GLU A 5 -4.36 19.80 -5.79
C GLU A 5 -4.69 21.29 -5.55
N GLY A 6 -5.13 21.63 -4.34
CA GLY A 6 -5.52 23.00 -3.99
C GLY A 6 -4.35 23.89 -3.55
N ARG A 7 -3.23 23.29 -3.14
CA ARG A 7 -2.07 23.99 -2.58
C ARG A 7 -1.56 25.09 -3.50
N ASP A 8 -1.28 24.76 -4.76
CA ASP A 8 -0.68 25.71 -5.70
C ASP A 8 -1.61 26.91 -6.00
N ARG A 9 -2.93 26.72 -5.94
CA ARG A 9 -3.90 27.82 -6.04
C ARG A 9 -3.82 28.79 -4.88
N VAL A 10 -3.55 28.30 -3.66
CA VAL A 10 -3.35 29.15 -2.49
C VAL A 10 -2.04 29.94 -2.61
N ILE A 11 -0.99 29.31 -3.14
CA ILE A 11 0.29 29.98 -3.41
C ILE A 11 0.10 31.10 -4.43
N GLU A 12 -0.60 30.83 -5.53
CA GLU A 12 -0.92 31.83 -6.55
C GLU A 12 -1.72 32.99 -5.96
N TYR A 13 -2.76 32.70 -5.18
CA TYR A 13 -3.55 33.72 -4.48
C TYR A 13 -2.69 34.61 -3.57
N VAL A 14 -1.77 34.02 -2.79
CA VAL A 14 -0.86 34.79 -1.92
C VAL A 14 0.07 35.66 -2.75
N GLY A 15 0.61 35.14 -3.86
CA GLY A 15 1.43 35.90 -4.80
C GLY A 15 0.69 37.08 -5.43
N GLU A 16 -0.56 36.88 -5.86
CA GLU A 16 -1.41 37.96 -6.40
C GLU A 16 -1.81 38.98 -5.32
N ARG A 17 -2.11 38.52 -4.10
CA ARG A 17 -2.61 39.36 -3.02
C ARG A 17 -1.56 40.28 -2.42
N TYR A 18 -0.33 39.77 -2.23
CA TYR A 18 0.74 40.48 -1.53
C TYR A 18 1.85 41.01 -2.46
N GLY A 19 1.82 40.65 -3.75
CA GLY A 19 2.83 40.99 -4.74
C GLY A 19 3.80 39.84 -4.97
N ARG A 20 3.98 39.43 -6.23
CA ARG A 20 4.86 38.31 -6.62
C ARG A 20 6.35 38.59 -6.32
N ASP A 21 6.71 39.86 -6.20
CA ASP A 21 8.02 40.38 -5.82
C ASP A 21 8.29 40.28 -4.30
N ARG A 22 7.25 40.05 -3.49
CA ARG A 22 7.32 39.96 -2.01
C ARG A 22 7.09 38.56 -1.46
N VAL A 23 6.70 37.63 -2.32
CA VAL A 23 6.37 36.25 -1.97
C VAL A 23 7.32 35.32 -2.70
N SER A 24 8.00 34.46 -1.98
CA SER A 24 8.85 33.43 -2.57
C SER A 24 8.76 32.13 -1.78
N GLN A 25 9.20 31.05 -2.39
CA GLN A 25 9.34 29.79 -1.70
C GLN A 25 10.74 29.62 -1.16
N ILE A 26 10.86 28.85 -0.10
CA ILE A 26 12.14 28.66 0.57
C ILE A 26 12.94 27.57 -0.16
N ILE A 27 14.24 27.78 -0.37
CA ILE A 27 15.12 26.75 -0.91
C ILE A 27 15.37 25.65 0.12
N THR A 28 15.61 24.45 -0.37
CA THR A 28 16.16 23.36 0.42
C THR A 28 17.47 22.92 -0.18
N TYR A 29 18.49 22.76 0.67
CA TYR A 29 19.76 22.19 0.26
C TYR A 29 19.72 20.68 0.47
N GLY A 30 19.76 19.92 -0.62
CA GLY A 30 19.91 18.48 -0.55
C GLY A 30 21.34 18.16 -0.17
N THR A 31 21.55 17.53 0.99
CA THR A 31 22.86 17.08 1.46
C THR A 31 23.14 15.64 1.07
N MET A 32 24.42 15.29 1.01
CA MET A 32 24.88 13.94 0.73
C MET A 32 24.68 13.03 1.95
N ALA A 33 23.48 12.43 2.07
CA ALA A 33 23.15 11.45 3.11
C ALA A 33 23.92 10.13 2.92
N ALA A 34 24.19 9.40 4.01
CA ALA A 34 25.05 8.20 4.06
C ALA A 34 24.84 7.18 2.91
N ARG A 35 23.58 6.84 2.60
CA ARG A 35 23.27 5.90 1.50
C ARG A 35 23.48 6.51 0.11
N ALA A 36 23.16 7.78 -0.06
CA ALA A 36 23.28 8.47 -1.34
C ALA A 36 24.75 8.74 -1.69
N VAL A 37 25.55 9.17 -0.69
CA VAL A 37 26.97 9.45 -0.89
C VAL A 37 27.76 8.21 -1.29
N VAL A 38 27.45 7.04 -0.72
CA VAL A 38 28.03 5.75 -1.13
C VAL A 38 27.70 5.42 -2.59
N ARG A 39 26.45 5.64 -3.01
CA ARG A 39 26.02 5.42 -4.41
C ARG A 39 26.71 6.33 -5.40
N ASP A 40 26.77 7.62 -5.09
CA ASP A 40 27.41 8.60 -5.97
C ASP A 40 28.92 8.38 -6.06
N THR A 41 29.57 8.14 -4.92
CA THR A 41 31.02 7.86 -4.86
C THR A 41 31.35 6.60 -5.65
N GLY A 42 30.61 5.51 -5.44
CA GLY A 42 30.83 4.25 -6.16
C GLY A 42 30.63 4.38 -7.67
N ARG A 43 29.67 5.21 -8.11
CA ARG A 43 29.47 5.51 -9.54
C ARG A 43 30.65 6.27 -10.13
N VAL A 44 31.23 7.23 -9.41
CA VAL A 44 32.40 8.00 -9.87
C VAL A 44 33.65 7.11 -9.95
N LEU A 45 33.79 6.17 -9.01
CA LEU A 45 34.86 5.16 -9.03
C LEU A 45 34.69 4.08 -10.11
N GLY A 46 33.56 4.07 -10.84
CA GLY A 46 33.31 3.14 -11.93
C GLY A 46 32.77 1.77 -11.50
N HIS A 47 32.32 1.62 -10.24
CA HIS A 47 31.76 0.35 -9.77
C HIS A 47 30.36 0.08 -10.39
N PRO A 48 30.02 -1.19 -10.67
CA PRO A 48 28.67 -1.55 -11.14
C PRO A 48 27.58 -1.19 -10.13
N TYR A 49 26.41 -0.75 -10.60
CA TYR A 49 25.28 -0.33 -9.74
C TYR A 49 24.89 -1.40 -8.71
N GLY A 50 24.86 -2.68 -9.10
CA GLY A 50 24.49 -3.78 -8.20
C GLY A 50 25.48 -3.96 -7.03
N PHE A 51 26.77 -3.69 -7.25
CA PHE A 51 27.79 -3.74 -6.21
C PHE A 51 27.57 -2.62 -5.18
N VAL A 52 27.39 -1.39 -5.67
CA VAL A 52 27.25 -0.21 -4.81
C VAL A 52 25.91 -0.21 -4.07
N ASP A 53 24.82 -0.62 -4.73
CA ASP A 53 23.50 -0.70 -4.12
C ASP A 53 23.44 -1.75 -2.99
N ARG A 54 24.19 -2.86 -3.12
CA ARG A 54 24.34 -3.86 -2.06
C ARG A 54 24.95 -3.24 -0.81
N ILE A 55 26.05 -2.48 -0.94
CA ILE A 55 26.72 -1.82 0.18
C ILE A 55 25.83 -0.74 0.79
N ALA A 56 25.21 0.09 -0.04
CA ALA A 56 24.33 1.17 0.42
C ALA A 56 23.09 0.65 1.21
N LYS A 57 22.61 -0.55 0.89
CA LYS A 57 21.48 -1.19 1.60
C LYS A 57 21.84 -1.67 3.01
N LEU A 58 23.12 -1.94 3.29
CA LEU A 58 23.59 -2.34 4.62
C LEU A 58 23.56 -1.19 5.63
N ILE A 59 23.66 0.06 5.16
CA ILE A 59 23.60 1.23 6.06
C ILE A 59 22.20 1.29 6.70
N PRO A 60 22.07 1.21 8.04
CA PRO A 60 20.77 1.21 8.70
C PRO A 60 19.98 2.49 8.42
N ASN A 61 18.65 2.41 8.48
CA ASN A 61 17.79 3.60 8.41
C ASN A 61 17.02 3.71 9.73
N ALA A 62 17.52 4.54 10.64
CA ALA A 62 16.91 4.75 11.95
C ALA A 62 16.09 6.05 11.95
N PRO A 63 14.77 6.00 12.20
CA PRO A 63 13.95 7.21 12.25
C PRO A 63 14.40 8.16 13.38
N GLY A 64 14.62 9.43 13.06
CA GLY A 64 14.95 10.47 14.04
C GLY A 64 16.41 10.51 14.49
N VAL A 65 17.28 9.68 13.92
CA VAL A 65 18.74 9.78 14.07
C VAL A 65 19.33 10.10 12.71
N GLU A 66 20.14 11.15 12.63
CA GLU A 66 20.91 11.44 11.43
C GLU A 66 21.97 10.35 11.26
N MET A 67 21.67 9.36 10.40
CA MET A 67 22.55 8.23 10.18
C MET A 67 23.78 8.68 9.40
N THR A 68 24.95 8.55 10.04
CA THR A 68 26.25 8.79 9.42
C THR A 68 26.95 7.47 9.12
N LEU A 69 27.89 7.48 8.17
CA LEU A 69 28.72 6.31 7.87
C LEU A 69 29.55 5.87 9.08
N GLY A 70 29.91 6.82 9.97
CA GLY A 70 30.53 6.53 11.26
C GLY A 70 29.67 5.63 12.16
N ILE A 71 28.42 6.03 12.36
CA ILE A 71 27.44 5.28 13.18
C ILE A 71 27.08 3.95 12.50
N ALA A 72 26.90 3.95 11.18
CA ALA A 72 26.53 2.75 10.42
C ALA A 72 27.56 1.62 10.58
N LEU A 73 28.85 1.94 10.54
CA LEU A 73 29.93 0.97 10.74
C LEU A 73 30.01 0.41 12.17
N GLN A 74 29.49 1.13 13.17
CA GLN A 74 29.43 0.63 14.54
C GLN A 74 28.20 -0.25 14.78
N GLN A 75 27.09 0.04 14.08
CA GLN A 75 25.81 -0.64 14.28
C GLN A 75 25.64 -1.89 13.41
N GLU A 76 26.21 -1.91 12.20
CA GLU A 76 26.04 -3.01 11.24
C GLU A 76 27.34 -3.82 11.07
N ALA A 77 27.36 -5.04 11.62
CA ALA A 77 28.54 -5.90 11.61
C ALA A 77 28.95 -6.34 10.20
N GLU A 78 27.98 -6.57 9.30
CA GLU A 78 28.27 -6.96 7.91
C GLU A 78 29.00 -5.83 7.14
N LEU A 79 28.60 -4.57 7.37
CA LEU A 79 29.26 -3.42 6.78
C LEU A 79 30.69 -3.25 7.31
N ALA A 80 30.89 -3.47 8.62
CA ALA A 80 32.20 -3.41 9.25
C ALA A 80 33.15 -4.51 8.74
N ALA A 81 32.65 -5.74 8.55
CA ALA A 81 33.41 -6.84 7.98
C ALA A 81 33.86 -6.52 6.54
N LEU A 82 32.93 -6.07 5.68
CA LEU A 82 33.26 -5.68 4.31
C LEU A 82 34.29 -4.54 4.25
N TYR A 83 34.19 -3.55 5.15
CA TYR A 83 35.17 -2.47 5.25
C TYR A 83 36.57 -2.97 5.68
N ALA A 84 36.64 -4.04 6.48
CA ALA A 84 37.89 -4.63 6.94
C ALA A 84 38.51 -5.61 5.92
N GLU A 85 37.69 -6.35 5.17
CA GLU A 85 38.14 -7.43 4.29
C GLU A 85 38.34 -7.00 2.83
N ASP A 86 37.60 -6.01 2.34
CA ASP A 86 37.59 -5.60 0.93
C ASP A 86 38.16 -4.18 0.78
N ASP A 87 39.32 -4.08 0.11
CA ASP A 87 40.02 -2.81 -0.11
C ASP A 87 39.24 -1.85 -1.03
N GLU A 88 38.43 -2.36 -1.98
CA GLU A 88 37.57 -1.51 -2.81
C GLU A 88 36.46 -0.87 -1.97
N VAL A 89 35.85 -1.66 -1.09
CA VAL A 89 34.82 -1.17 -0.15
C VAL A 89 35.41 -0.16 0.83
N ARG A 90 36.61 -0.42 1.34
CA ARG A 90 37.32 0.51 2.24
C ARG A 90 37.56 1.86 1.57
N SER A 91 38.15 1.85 0.37
CA SER A 91 38.42 3.06 -0.39
C SER A 91 37.13 3.83 -0.71
N LEU A 92 36.06 3.12 -1.05
CA LEU A 92 34.76 3.73 -1.34
C LEU A 92 34.19 4.42 -0.10
N ILE A 93 34.19 3.75 1.06
CA ILE A 93 33.60 4.27 2.29
C ILE A 93 34.42 5.43 2.85
N ASP A 94 35.75 5.36 2.81
CA ASP A 94 36.61 6.44 3.30
C ASP A 94 36.44 7.72 2.48
N LEU A 95 36.33 7.61 1.15
CA LEU A 95 36.02 8.75 0.30
C LEU A 95 34.60 9.27 0.53
N ALA A 96 33.62 8.36 0.68
CA ALA A 96 32.24 8.74 0.95
C ALA A 96 32.09 9.48 2.30
N ARG A 97 32.87 9.11 3.33
CA ARG A 97 32.91 9.80 4.63
C ARG A 97 33.37 11.24 4.53
N GLN A 98 34.31 11.55 3.63
CA GLN A 98 34.78 12.92 3.41
C GLN A 98 33.74 13.79 2.70
N LEU A 99 32.84 13.17 1.94
CA LEU A 99 31.78 13.84 1.18
C LEU A 99 30.44 13.89 1.93
N GLU A 100 30.29 13.11 3.00
CA GLU A 100 29.07 13.05 3.81
C GLU A 100 28.70 14.42 4.37
N GLY A 101 27.42 14.80 4.25
CA GLY A 101 26.90 16.07 4.75
C GLY A 101 27.14 17.29 3.84
N LEU A 102 27.96 17.19 2.80
CA LEU A 102 28.13 18.28 1.85
C LEU A 102 26.84 18.54 1.05
N VAL A 103 26.64 19.79 0.67
CA VAL A 103 25.52 20.22 -0.18
C VAL A 103 25.73 19.70 -1.60
N ARG A 104 24.73 18.99 -2.12
CA ARG A 104 24.73 18.38 -3.46
C ARG A 104 23.98 19.23 -4.47
N ASN A 105 22.79 19.69 -4.10
CA ASN A 105 21.90 20.38 -5.02
C ASN A 105 20.95 21.34 -4.28
N ALA A 106 20.51 22.36 -5.02
CA ALA A 106 19.40 23.21 -4.60
C ALA A 106 18.08 22.56 -5.03
N GLY A 107 17.14 22.48 -4.10
CA GLY A 107 15.76 22.04 -4.29
C GLY A 107 14.79 23.06 -3.72
N ARG A 108 13.50 22.79 -3.85
CA ARG A 108 12.43 23.65 -3.33
C ARG A 108 11.85 23.06 -2.07
N HIS A 109 11.65 23.86 -1.02
CA HIS A 109 10.98 23.40 0.19
C HIS A 109 9.54 22.99 -0.15
N ALA A 110 9.18 21.76 0.19
CA ALA A 110 7.89 21.18 -0.17
C ALA A 110 6.67 21.90 0.45
N GLY A 111 6.89 22.83 1.38
CA GLY A 111 5.84 23.67 1.95
C GLY A 111 6.24 25.11 2.30
N GLY A 112 7.51 25.48 2.18
CA GLY A 112 8.02 26.69 2.85
C GLY A 112 7.79 27.90 1.97
N ILE A 113 7.04 28.87 2.49
CA ILE A 113 6.74 30.14 1.82
C ILE A 113 7.11 31.26 2.75
N VAL A 114 7.69 32.31 2.19
CA VAL A 114 8.00 33.53 2.92
C VAL A 114 7.22 34.69 2.32
N ILE A 115 6.70 35.56 3.19
CA ILE A 115 6.00 36.77 2.82
C ILE A 115 6.76 37.95 3.44
N ALA A 116 7.38 38.76 2.59
CA ALA A 116 8.15 39.92 3.00
C ALA A 116 7.27 41.19 3.01
N PRO A 117 7.57 42.16 3.90
CA PRO A 117 6.86 43.44 3.91
C PRO A 117 7.21 44.34 2.72
N ARG A 118 8.35 44.10 2.06
CA ARG A 118 8.85 44.78 0.86
C ARG A 118 9.35 43.76 -0.15
N GLU A 119 10.03 44.21 -1.20
CA GLU A 119 10.64 43.33 -2.19
C GLU A 119 11.58 42.32 -1.50
N ILE A 120 11.44 41.04 -1.83
CA ILE A 120 12.16 39.98 -1.12
C ILE A 120 13.68 40.08 -1.30
N THR A 121 14.12 40.67 -2.42
CA THR A 121 15.52 40.91 -2.76
C THR A 121 16.21 41.88 -1.79
N GLU A 122 15.46 42.69 -1.02
CA GLU A 122 16.00 43.51 0.08
C GLU A 122 16.48 42.66 1.27
N PHE A 123 16.00 41.41 1.40
CA PHE A 123 16.24 40.55 2.55
C PHE A 123 17.07 39.30 2.21
N THR A 124 16.83 38.70 1.05
CA THR A 124 17.53 37.48 0.62
C THR A 124 17.67 37.44 -0.90
N PRO A 125 18.83 37.00 -1.44
CA PRO A 125 18.95 36.78 -2.87
C PRO A 125 18.05 35.63 -3.31
N LEU A 126 17.70 35.63 -4.60
CA LEU A 126 16.83 34.61 -5.19
C LEU A 126 17.64 33.63 -6.05
N TYR A 127 17.16 32.39 -6.13
CA TYR A 127 17.62 31.35 -7.03
C TYR A 127 16.45 30.92 -7.92
N GLN A 128 16.70 30.78 -9.22
CA GLN A 128 15.70 30.34 -10.17
C GLN A 128 16.32 29.33 -11.13
N VAL A 129 15.68 28.18 -11.27
CA VAL A 129 16.09 27.17 -12.25
C VAL A 129 15.72 27.65 -13.65
N ALA A 130 16.62 27.47 -14.61
CA ALA A 130 16.37 27.87 -16.00
C ALA A 130 15.12 27.18 -16.56
N GLY A 131 14.17 27.96 -17.06
CA GLY A 131 12.89 27.48 -17.60
C GLY A 131 11.75 27.37 -16.58
N GLU A 132 12.03 27.48 -15.28
CA GLU A 132 10.98 27.59 -14.26
C GLU A 132 10.49 29.03 -14.12
N LYS A 133 9.21 29.21 -13.76
CA LYS A 133 8.61 30.54 -13.56
C LYS A 133 8.76 31.08 -12.14
N THR A 134 9.12 30.24 -11.18
CA THR A 134 9.12 30.58 -9.76
C THR A 134 10.54 30.64 -9.22
N ALA A 135 10.90 31.77 -8.60
CA ALA A 135 12.13 31.91 -7.87
C ALA A 135 11.97 31.44 -6.41
N VAL A 136 13.04 30.92 -5.83
CA VAL A 136 13.14 30.53 -4.42
C VAL A 136 14.17 31.42 -3.71
N THR A 137 14.10 31.56 -2.38
CA THR A 137 15.14 32.23 -1.59
C THR A 137 16.48 31.49 -1.70
N GLN A 138 17.62 32.14 -1.49
CA GLN A 138 18.90 31.41 -1.36
C GLN A 138 19.21 31.02 0.09
N PHE A 139 18.62 31.72 1.06
CA PHE A 139 18.66 31.33 2.46
C PHE A 139 17.70 30.19 2.73
N ASP A 140 18.14 29.23 3.54
CA ASP A 140 17.33 28.09 3.95
C ASP A 140 16.29 28.49 5.02
N LYS A 141 15.60 27.50 5.58
CA LYS A 141 14.51 27.74 6.53
C LYS A 141 14.95 28.52 7.78
N ASP A 142 16.16 28.25 8.29
CA ASP A 142 16.63 28.77 9.57
C ASP A 142 17.24 30.15 9.35
N ASP A 143 17.98 30.32 8.26
CA ASP A 143 18.55 31.60 7.86
C ASP A 143 17.49 32.63 7.48
N VAL A 144 16.44 32.24 6.74
CA VAL A 144 15.31 33.14 6.41
C VAL A 144 14.60 33.63 7.67
N GLU A 145 14.36 32.75 8.64
CA GLU A 145 13.73 33.14 9.91
C GLU A 145 14.65 34.07 10.73
N ALA A 146 15.97 33.80 10.74
CA ALA A 146 16.96 34.66 11.39
C ALA A 146 17.05 36.06 10.79
N THR A 147 16.77 36.23 9.49
CA THR A 147 16.65 37.56 8.86
C THR A 147 15.39 38.33 9.28
N GLY A 148 14.50 37.73 10.07
CA GLY A 148 13.27 38.36 10.58
C GLY A 148 12.07 38.25 9.65
N LEU A 149 12.15 37.45 8.59
CA LEU A 149 11.03 37.19 7.71
C LEU A 149 10.08 36.16 8.29
N VAL A 150 8.78 36.36 8.07
CA VAL A 150 7.75 35.43 8.54
C VAL A 150 7.61 34.27 7.55
N LYS A 151 7.91 33.07 8.03
CA LYS A 151 7.75 31.81 7.30
C LYS A 151 6.36 31.22 7.54
N PHE A 152 5.75 30.73 6.47
CA PHE A 152 4.54 29.91 6.48
C PHE A 152 4.82 28.55 5.86
N ASP A 153 4.26 27.49 6.45
CA ASP A 153 4.35 26.14 5.89
C ASP A 153 3.01 25.73 5.26
N PHE A 154 2.97 25.71 3.93
CA PHE A 154 1.85 25.24 3.12
C PHE A 154 2.12 23.80 2.71
N LEU A 155 1.85 22.85 3.60
CA LEU A 155 2.02 21.43 3.29
C LEU A 155 0.85 20.91 2.44
N GLY A 156 1.17 20.18 1.38
CA GLY A 156 0.20 19.39 0.62
C GLY A 156 -0.04 18.06 1.31
N LEU A 157 -1.18 17.89 1.96
CA LEU A 157 -1.54 16.66 2.66
C LEU A 157 -2.44 15.80 1.78
N ARG A 158 -1.95 14.60 1.45
CA ARG A 158 -2.67 13.61 0.65
C ARG A 158 -4.04 13.27 1.24
N THR A 159 -4.12 13.11 2.56
CA THR A 159 -5.36 12.80 3.29
C THR A 159 -6.48 13.80 3.01
N LEU A 160 -6.17 15.09 2.94
CA LEU A 160 -7.17 16.12 2.61
C LEU A 160 -7.69 15.97 1.18
N THR A 161 -6.84 15.53 0.26
CA THR A 161 -7.23 15.24 -1.13
C THR A 161 -8.17 14.04 -1.19
N ILE A 162 -7.87 12.99 -0.41
CA ILE A 162 -8.73 11.80 -0.30
C ILE A 162 -10.10 12.18 0.27
N ILE A 163 -10.13 12.96 1.36
CA ILE A 163 -11.37 13.42 1.98
C ILE A 163 -12.20 14.26 1.00
N ASP A 164 -11.60 15.25 0.34
CA ASP A 164 -12.30 16.11 -0.63
C ASP A 164 -12.87 15.29 -1.80
N ARG A 165 -12.10 14.36 -2.38
CA ARG A 165 -12.59 13.47 -3.44
C ARG A 165 -13.73 12.57 -2.97
N ALA A 166 -13.62 11.96 -1.79
CA ALA A 166 -14.66 11.10 -1.24
C ALA A 166 -15.96 11.89 -1.00
N VAL A 167 -15.86 13.06 -0.38
CA VAL A 167 -17.03 13.93 -0.10
C VAL A 167 -17.70 14.39 -1.40
N ARG A 168 -16.93 14.70 -2.46
CA ARG A 168 -17.50 15.04 -3.78
C ARG A 168 -18.31 13.88 -4.38
N VAL A 169 -17.79 12.66 -4.30
CA VAL A 169 -18.50 11.46 -4.78
C VAL A 169 -19.79 11.24 -3.97
N ILE A 170 -19.69 11.26 -2.64
CA ILE A 170 -20.83 11.06 -1.73
C ILE A 170 -21.91 12.12 -1.96
N ASN A 171 -21.51 13.39 -2.10
CA ASN A 171 -22.48 14.48 -2.29
C ASN A 171 -23.13 14.43 -3.67
N ALA A 172 -22.43 13.98 -4.71
CA ALA A 172 -23.04 13.76 -6.02
C ALA A 172 -24.10 12.63 -5.98
N GLU A 173 -23.82 11.54 -5.27
CA GLU A 173 -24.79 10.44 -5.08
C GLU A 173 -26.00 10.90 -4.26
N ARG A 174 -25.78 11.65 -3.17
CA ARG A 174 -26.84 12.20 -2.32
C ARG A 174 -27.70 13.22 -3.06
N GLU A 175 -27.10 14.10 -3.86
CA GLU A 175 -27.83 15.06 -4.68
C GLU A 175 -28.74 14.33 -5.69
N ALA A 176 -28.24 13.27 -6.34
CA ALA A 176 -29.06 12.43 -7.21
C ALA A 176 -30.19 11.70 -6.46
N GLY A 177 -29.99 11.39 -5.18
CA GLY A 177 -30.99 10.79 -4.28
C GLY A 177 -31.91 11.78 -3.56
N GLY A 178 -31.71 13.10 -3.72
CA GLY A 178 -32.47 14.13 -3.01
C GLY A 178 -32.14 14.28 -1.51
N GLU A 179 -30.98 13.78 -1.06
CA GLU A 179 -30.51 13.87 0.32
C GLU A 179 -29.66 15.11 0.58
N ALA A 180 -29.58 15.54 1.84
CA ALA A 180 -28.72 16.66 2.22
C ALA A 180 -27.21 16.31 2.08
N PRO A 181 -26.38 17.26 1.62
CA PRO A 181 -24.95 17.03 1.45
C PRO A 181 -24.25 16.82 2.79
N VAL A 182 -23.21 16.00 2.79
CA VAL A 182 -22.33 15.79 3.93
C VAL A 182 -21.32 16.93 4.02
N ASP A 183 -21.26 17.58 5.19
CA ASP A 183 -20.17 18.49 5.57
C ASP A 183 -19.22 17.78 6.55
N ILE A 184 -18.02 17.47 6.07
CA ILE A 184 -16.98 16.77 6.84
C ILE A 184 -16.54 17.55 8.10
N ARG A 185 -16.78 18.86 8.15
CA ARG A 185 -16.38 19.72 9.28
C ARG A 185 -17.37 19.65 10.45
N GLN A 186 -18.56 19.12 10.22
CA GLN A 186 -19.66 19.09 11.20
C GLN A 186 -20.06 17.66 11.60
N LEU A 187 -19.14 16.70 11.45
CA LEU A 187 -19.41 15.31 11.83
C LEU A 187 -19.56 15.16 13.36
N PRO A 188 -20.47 14.30 13.84
CA PRO A 188 -20.49 13.88 15.24
C PRO A 188 -19.20 13.12 15.57
N LEU A 189 -18.66 13.30 16.78
CA LEU A 189 -17.39 12.68 17.24
C LEU A 189 -17.58 11.37 18.03
N ASP A 190 -18.82 10.87 18.07
CA ASP A 190 -19.28 9.72 18.85
C ASP A 190 -20.00 8.66 17.98
N ASP A 191 -19.73 8.63 16.67
CA ASP A 191 -20.38 7.71 15.73
C ASP A 191 -20.08 6.23 16.05
N PRO A 192 -21.10 5.40 16.39
CA PRO A 192 -20.88 4.01 16.78
C PRO A 192 -20.27 3.15 15.66
N ALA A 193 -20.62 3.39 14.39
CA ALA A 193 -20.09 2.63 13.26
C ALA A 193 -18.58 2.86 13.09
N THR A 194 -18.14 4.10 13.25
CA THR A 194 -16.72 4.47 13.23
C THR A 194 -15.94 3.77 14.33
N PHE A 195 -16.42 3.80 15.59
CA PHE A 195 -15.73 3.11 16.68
C PHE A 195 -15.80 1.58 16.56
N ALA A 196 -16.87 1.01 16.01
CA ALA A 196 -16.93 -0.42 15.72
C ALA A 196 -15.86 -0.84 14.71
N LEU A 197 -15.63 -0.03 13.66
CA LEU A 197 -14.56 -0.25 12.68
C LEU A 197 -13.16 -0.19 13.34
N LEU A 198 -12.93 0.80 14.21
CA LEU A 198 -11.67 0.97 14.93
C LEU A 198 -11.42 -0.20 15.90
N LYS A 199 -12.42 -0.61 16.68
CA LYS A 199 -12.35 -1.77 17.59
C LYS A 199 -12.09 -3.07 16.86
N ALA A 200 -12.67 -3.24 15.67
CA ALA A 200 -12.41 -4.35 14.76
C ALA A 200 -11.02 -4.28 14.09
N CYS A 201 -10.23 -3.24 14.35
CA CYS A 201 -8.89 -3.03 13.79
C CYS A 201 -8.84 -2.99 12.25
N LYS A 202 -9.96 -2.63 11.61
CA LYS A 202 -10.10 -2.51 10.14
C LYS A 202 -9.59 -1.14 9.66
N THR A 203 -8.36 -0.77 10.02
CA THR A 203 -7.80 0.59 9.85
C THR A 203 -6.82 0.74 8.69
N ILE A 204 -6.74 -0.23 7.78
CA ILE A 204 -5.99 -0.08 6.52
C ILE A 204 -6.57 1.13 5.75
N CYS A 205 -5.72 2.00 5.21
CA CYS A 205 -6.10 3.28 4.58
C CYS A 205 -6.70 4.35 5.53
N VAL A 206 -6.77 4.11 6.85
CA VAL A 206 -7.18 5.13 7.83
C VAL A 206 -5.96 5.91 8.29
N PHE A 207 -5.98 7.23 8.10
CA PHE A 207 -4.82 8.08 8.31
C PHE A 207 -4.16 7.89 9.68
N GLN A 208 -2.82 7.75 9.70
CA GLN A 208 -1.97 7.46 10.88
C GLN A 208 -2.20 6.12 11.60
N LEU A 209 -3.33 5.43 11.35
CA LEU A 209 -3.73 4.24 12.11
C LEU A 209 -3.50 2.91 11.37
N GLU A 210 -2.70 2.92 10.30
CA GLU A 210 -2.58 1.78 9.37
C GLU A 210 -1.55 0.72 9.81
N SER A 211 -0.51 1.14 10.53
CA SER A 211 0.65 0.28 10.77
C SER A 211 0.28 -0.97 11.59
N PRO A 212 0.96 -2.12 11.36
CA PRO A 212 0.67 -3.35 12.11
C PRO A 212 0.79 -3.18 13.63
N GLY A 213 1.81 -2.45 14.10
CA GLY A 213 1.99 -2.17 15.52
C GLY A 213 0.89 -1.28 16.09
N MET A 214 0.42 -0.30 15.31
CA MET A 214 -0.69 0.56 15.74
C MET A 214 -2.00 -0.24 15.83
N ARG A 215 -2.24 -1.15 14.89
CA ARG A 215 -3.40 -2.06 14.92
C ARG A 215 -3.37 -2.99 16.13
N ASP A 216 -2.20 -3.51 16.49
CA ASP A 216 -2.06 -4.29 17.72
C ASP A 216 -2.35 -3.46 18.98
N LEU A 217 -1.81 -2.23 19.03
CA LEU A 217 -2.09 -1.30 20.11
C LEU A 217 -3.59 -0.99 20.23
N MET A 218 -4.26 -0.70 19.10
CA MET A 218 -5.71 -0.47 19.07
C MET A 218 -6.51 -1.68 19.51
N ARG A 219 -6.09 -2.90 19.14
CA ARG A 219 -6.74 -4.14 19.57
C ARG A 219 -6.73 -4.27 21.09
N ARG A 220 -5.62 -3.92 21.73
CA ARG A 220 -5.47 -3.96 23.21
C ARG A 220 -6.22 -2.80 23.88
N LEU A 221 -6.19 -1.60 23.30
CA LEU A 221 -6.82 -0.42 23.86
C LEU A 221 -8.36 -0.42 23.72
N GLN A 222 -8.90 -0.98 22.63
CA GLN A 222 -10.32 -0.91 22.27
C GLN A 222 -10.86 0.53 22.32
N PRO A 223 -10.44 1.41 21.40
CA PRO A 223 -10.84 2.83 21.43
C PRO A 223 -12.36 2.99 21.28
N ASP A 224 -12.96 3.79 22.16
CA ASP A 224 -14.41 4.02 22.22
C ASP A 224 -14.80 5.50 22.38
N SER A 225 -13.81 6.39 22.39
CA SER A 225 -14.01 7.83 22.39
C SER A 225 -13.01 8.55 21.47
N PHE A 226 -13.32 9.79 21.09
CA PHE A 226 -12.39 10.62 20.32
C PHE A 226 -11.06 10.84 21.08
N GLY A 227 -11.11 10.99 22.40
CA GLY A 227 -9.92 11.16 23.26
C GLY A 227 -8.94 10.00 23.14
N ASP A 228 -9.43 8.77 22.96
CA ASP A 228 -8.57 7.60 22.73
C ASP A 228 -7.79 7.70 21.42
N ILE A 229 -8.40 8.24 20.37
CA ILE A 229 -7.73 8.43 19.06
C ILE A 229 -6.60 9.45 19.23
N VAL A 230 -6.84 10.54 19.96
CA VAL A 230 -5.81 11.54 20.30
C VAL A 230 -4.65 10.90 21.08
N ALA A 231 -4.97 10.01 22.02
CA ALA A 231 -3.99 9.31 22.84
C ALA A 231 -3.19 8.28 22.02
N LEU A 232 -3.83 7.50 21.15
CA LEU A 232 -3.18 6.51 20.29
C LEU A 232 -2.06 7.13 19.44
N VAL A 233 -2.34 8.27 18.81
CA VAL A 233 -1.36 9.01 18.00
C VAL A 233 -0.16 9.47 18.84
N ALA A 234 -0.40 9.86 20.10
CA ALA A 234 0.66 10.27 21.01
C ALA A 234 1.47 9.07 21.56
N LEU A 235 0.81 7.95 21.85
CA LEU A 235 1.37 6.77 22.50
C LEU A 235 2.18 5.87 21.56
N PHE A 236 1.85 5.80 20.27
CA PHE A 236 2.51 4.90 19.33
C PHE A 236 3.88 5.43 18.86
N ARG A 237 4.82 5.51 19.80
CA ARG A 237 6.19 6.01 19.59
C ARG A 237 7.18 5.16 20.40
N PRO A 238 8.44 5.00 19.96
CA PRO A 238 9.42 4.14 20.64
C PRO A 238 9.59 4.42 22.14
N GLY A 239 9.59 5.70 22.54
CA GLY A 239 9.74 6.10 23.94
C GLY A 239 8.60 5.61 24.84
N PRO A 240 7.34 6.05 24.62
CA PRO A 240 6.18 5.56 25.37
C PRO A 240 6.06 4.03 25.39
N LEU A 241 6.28 3.35 24.23
CA LEU A 241 6.21 1.90 24.13
C LEU A 241 7.23 1.17 25.01
N GLN A 242 8.45 1.70 25.15
CA GLN A 242 9.50 1.09 25.98
C GLN A 242 9.35 1.42 27.47
N SER A 243 8.61 2.47 27.80
CA SER A 243 8.50 2.99 29.17
C SER A 243 7.45 2.28 30.05
N GLY A 244 6.65 1.38 29.48
CA GLY A 244 5.49 0.76 30.14
C GLY A 244 4.25 1.67 30.24
N MET A 245 4.37 2.95 29.84
CA MET A 245 3.25 3.92 29.87
C MET A 245 2.02 3.45 29.10
N VAL A 246 2.24 2.79 27.96
CA VAL A 246 1.16 2.26 27.12
C VAL A 246 0.36 1.19 27.85
N ASP A 247 1.05 0.30 28.57
CA ASP A 247 0.41 -0.77 29.33
C ASP A 247 -0.36 -0.20 30.53
N ASP A 248 0.22 0.78 31.23
CA ASP A 248 -0.45 1.51 32.31
C ASP A 248 -1.73 2.20 31.80
N PHE A 249 -1.69 2.86 30.64
CA PHE A 249 -2.85 3.51 30.05
C PHE A 249 -3.97 2.51 29.75
N ILE A 250 -3.64 1.38 29.11
CA ILE A 250 -4.60 0.32 28.76
C ILE A 250 -5.19 -0.32 30.01
N ASN A 251 -4.35 -0.65 31.00
CA ASN A 251 -4.79 -1.27 32.24
C ASN A 251 -5.74 -0.36 33.03
N ARG A 252 -5.45 0.94 33.08
CA ARG A 252 -6.32 1.92 33.77
C ARG A 252 -7.61 2.20 33.02
N LYS A 253 -7.59 2.15 31.68
CA LYS A 253 -8.81 2.26 30.87
C LYS A 253 -9.76 1.08 31.13
N HIS A 254 -9.23 -0.14 31.20
CA HIS A 254 -10.00 -1.36 31.44
C HIS A 254 -10.15 -1.71 32.92
N ALA A 255 -9.68 -0.84 33.82
CA ALA A 255 -9.84 -1.03 35.25
C ALA A 255 -11.34 -1.02 35.58
N ASP A 256 -11.77 -2.06 36.30
CA ASP A 256 -13.15 -2.15 36.77
C ASP A 256 -13.45 -1.04 37.81
N ALA A 257 -14.72 -0.72 38.02
CA ALA A 257 -15.17 0.31 38.97
C ALA A 257 -14.71 0.03 40.43
N SER A 258 -14.21 -1.18 40.69
CA SER A 258 -13.61 -1.63 41.95
C SER A 258 -12.15 -1.19 42.17
N GLN A 259 -11.43 -0.71 41.14
CA GLN A 259 -10.07 -0.19 41.25
C GLN A 259 -10.04 1.33 40.96
N PRO A 260 -9.99 2.18 41.99
CA PRO A 260 -9.94 3.63 41.78
C PRO A 260 -8.63 4.04 41.09
N ILE A 261 -8.76 4.78 40.00
CA ILE A 261 -7.62 5.38 39.30
C ILE A 261 -6.99 6.44 40.20
N ASP A 262 -5.68 6.32 40.47
CA ASP A 262 -4.93 7.36 41.18
C ASP A 262 -4.62 8.53 40.24
N TYR A 263 -5.31 9.65 40.47
CA TYR A 263 -5.10 10.92 39.78
C TYR A 263 -3.99 11.77 40.39
N LEU A 264 -3.21 11.22 41.31
CA LEU A 264 -2.11 11.86 42.04
C LEU A 264 -2.53 12.99 42.98
N HIS A 265 -3.60 13.74 42.72
CA HIS A 265 -4.18 14.76 43.60
C HIS A 265 -5.61 15.10 43.14
N PRO A 266 -6.57 15.43 44.04
CA PRO A 266 -7.95 15.78 43.65
C PRO A 266 -8.03 16.90 42.58
N ASP A 267 -7.22 17.95 42.71
CA ASP A 267 -7.21 19.06 41.74
C ASP A 267 -6.71 18.68 40.33
N LEU A 268 -6.04 17.54 40.21
CA LEU A 268 -5.52 17.01 38.94
C LEU A 268 -6.49 16.08 38.23
N GLU A 269 -7.52 15.58 38.90
CA GLU A 269 -8.53 14.72 38.28
C GLU A 269 -9.14 15.37 37.03
N PRO A 270 -9.57 16.64 37.01
CA PRO A 270 -10.11 17.27 35.81
C PRO A 270 -9.13 17.36 34.64
N VAL A 271 -7.82 17.35 34.91
CA VAL A 271 -6.74 17.46 33.91
C VAL A 271 -6.35 16.08 33.36
N LEU A 272 -6.38 15.06 34.21
CA LEU A 272 -5.88 13.72 33.91
C LEU A 272 -6.99 12.69 33.66
N ARG A 273 -8.27 13.05 33.85
CA ARG A 273 -9.42 12.17 33.60
C ARG A 273 -9.44 11.59 32.17
N GLU A 274 -9.16 12.43 31.19
CA GLU A 274 -9.15 12.04 29.77
C GLU A 274 -8.01 11.06 29.42
N THR A 275 -7.00 10.95 30.28
CA THR A 275 -5.85 10.06 30.09
C THR A 275 -5.73 9.05 31.23
N TYR A 276 -6.83 8.79 31.94
CA TYR A 276 -6.89 7.79 33.01
C TYR A 276 -5.78 7.96 34.06
N GLY A 277 -5.46 9.19 34.44
CA GLY A 277 -4.43 9.48 35.45
C GLY A 277 -2.99 9.44 34.93
N VAL A 278 -2.76 9.18 33.64
CA VAL A 278 -1.42 9.16 33.02
C VAL A 278 -1.07 10.53 32.46
N ILE A 279 0.13 11.05 32.75
CA ILE A 279 0.62 12.31 32.17
C ILE A 279 1.16 12.03 30.76
N LEU A 280 0.38 12.38 29.75
CA LEU A 280 0.68 12.11 28.34
C LEU A 280 1.04 13.38 27.57
N TYR A 281 0.37 14.49 27.88
CA TYR A 281 0.47 15.72 27.10
C TYR A 281 1.29 16.82 27.75
N GLN A 282 1.94 17.64 26.92
CA GLN A 282 2.63 18.85 27.35
C GLN A 282 1.69 19.85 28.03
N GLU A 283 0.47 19.95 27.53
CA GLU A 283 -0.58 20.81 28.08
C GLU A 283 -1.03 20.32 29.47
N GLN A 284 -0.97 19.02 29.75
CA GLN A 284 -1.25 18.49 31.09
C GLN A 284 -0.16 18.90 32.08
N VAL A 285 1.12 18.85 31.70
CA VAL A 285 2.24 19.37 32.52
C VAL A 285 2.02 20.84 32.86
N MET A 286 1.61 21.65 31.87
CA MET A 286 1.33 23.06 32.10
C MET A 286 0.15 23.28 33.05
N GLN A 287 -0.94 22.52 32.89
CA GLN A 287 -2.12 22.62 33.77
C GLN A 287 -1.84 22.11 35.19
N ILE A 288 -1.00 21.08 35.35
CA ILE A 288 -0.55 20.61 36.67
C ILE A 288 0.22 21.72 37.39
N ALA A 289 1.16 22.38 36.72
CA ALA A 289 1.91 23.52 37.28
C ALA A 289 1.02 24.70 37.64
N GLN A 290 0.02 25.02 36.81
CA GLN A 290 -0.94 26.07 37.09
C GLN A 290 -1.82 25.75 38.32
N ARG A 291 -2.36 24.53 38.39
CA ARG A 291 -3.30 24.14 39.46
C ARG A 291 -2.60 23.92 40.80
N LEU A 292 -1.52 23.15 40.83
CA LEU A 292 -0.83 22.84 42.08
C LEU A 292 0.08 23.96 42.56
N ALA A 293 0.87 24.57 41.67
CA ALA A 293 1.91 25.54 42.04
C ALA A 293 1.57 26.99 41.66
N GLY A 294 0.38 27.26 41.12
CA GLY A 294 -0.08 28.63 40.82
C GLY A 294 0.69 29.33 39.71
N TYR A 295 1.39 28.59 38.85
CA TYR A 295 2.12 29.16 37.72
C TYR A 295 1.16 29.85 36.74
N SER A 296 1.59 30.97 36.17
CA SER A 296 0.97 31.50 34.95
C SER A 296 1.20 30.54 33.78
N LEU A 297 0.37 30.60 32.74
CA LEU A 297 0.55 29.76 31.55
C LEU A 297 1.89 30.00 30.85
N GLY A 298 2.42 31.23 30.92
CA GLY A 298 3.75 31.57 30.40
C GLY A 298 4.89 30.94 31.20
N GLU A 299 4.83 31.01 32.54
CA GLU A 299 5.81 30.32 33.40
C GLU A 299 5.73 28.80 33.22
N ALA A 300 4.53 28.24 33.08
CA ALA A 300 4.32 26.82 32.86
C ALA A 300 4.90 26.35 31.51
N ASP A 301 4.86 27.21 30.47
CA ASP A 301 5.54 26.92 29.20
C ASP A 301 7.07 26.93 29.35
N LEU A 302 7.62 27.87 30.14
CA LEU A 302 9.05 27.90 30.44
C LEU A 302 9.49 26.63 31.19
N LEU A 303 8.68 26.17 32.14
CA LEU A 303 8.90 24.89 32.83
C LEU A 303 8.95 23.71 31.84
N ARG A 304 7.96 23.62 30.95
CA ARG A 304 7.91 22.59 29.89
C ARG A 304 9.17 22.63 29.02
N ARG A 305 9.61 23.81 28.58
CA ARG A 305 10.84 23.98 27.77
C ARG A 305 12.10 23.58 28.53
N ALA A 306 12.18 23.91 29.83
CA ALA A 306 13.30 23.53 30.69
C ALA A 306 13.40 21.99 30.81
N MET A 307 12.27 21.32 31.02
CA MET A 307 12.20 19.85 31.06
C MET A 307 12.65 19.21 29.75
N GLY A 308 12.24 19.77 28.60
CA GLY A 308 12.67 19.26 27.29
C GLY A 308 14.18 19.41 27.02
N LYS A 309 14.80 20.49 27.50
CA LYS A 309 16.25 20.76 27.33
C LYS A 309 17.14 20.00 28.32
N LYS A 310 16.59 19.39 29.37
CA LYS A 310 17.29 18.60 30.40
C LYS A 310 18.52 19.31 31.01
N LYS A 311 18.46 20.63 31.19
CA LYS A 311 19.54 21.38 31.86
C LYS A 311 19.42 21.20 33.37
N ALA A 312 20.37 20.49 33.98
CA ALA A 312 20.33 20.10 35.40
C ALA A 312 20.13 21.29 36.36
N GLU A 313 20.87 22.39 36.17
CA GLU A 313 20.76 23.58 37.03
C GLU A 313 19.39 24.26 36.96
N GLU A 314 18.83 24.36 35.75
CA GLU A 314 17.54 25.02 35.53
C GLU A 314 16.40 24.16 36.09
N MET A 315 16.49 22.84 35.94
CA MET A 315 15.53 21.88 36.49
C MET A 315 15.51 21.92 38.02
N ALA A 316 16.65 22.06 38.68
CA ALA A 316 16.73 22.17 40.14
C ALA A 316 16.00 23.43 40.66
N LYS A 317 16.16 24.57 39.98
CA LYS A 317 15.44 25.82 40.33
C LYS A 317 13.93 25.68 40.17
N GLN A 318 13.51 25.11 39.04
CA GLN A 318 12.09 24.89 38.75
C GLN A 318 11.45 23.90 39.72
N ARG A 319 12.17 22.85 40.12
CA ARG A 319 11.74 21.87 41.13
C ARG A 319 11.47 22.54 42.48
N ALA A 320 12.43 23.31 42.99
CA ALA A 320 12.26 24.01 44.26
C ALA A 320 11.04 24.94 44.20
N GLY A 321 10.96 25.78 43.16
CA GLY A 321 9.86 26.72 42.97
C GLY A 321 8.49 26.04 42.84
N PHE A 322 8.39 24.88 42.18
CA PHE A 322 7.15 24.11 42.13
C PHE A 322 6.77 23.57 43.51
N THR A 323 7.70 22.94 44.22
CA THR A 323 7.42 22.32 45.53
C THR A 323 7.05 23.34 46.61
N ASP A 324 7.70 24.50 46.65
CA ASP A 324 7.43 25.55 47.63
C ASP A 324 6.04 26.15 47.40
N ARG A 325 5.73 26.53 46.14
CA ARG A 325 4.41 27.07 45.80
C ARG A 325 3.29 26.06 45.98
N ALA A 326 3.53 24.78 45.69
CA ALA A 326 2.53 23.73 45.93
C ALA A 326 2.25 23.52 47.43
N ALA A 327 3.29 23.63 48.27
CA ALA A 327 3.14 23.57 49.73
C ALA A 327 2.36 24.78 50.27
N GLU A 328 2.62 25.99 49.76
CA GLU A 328 1.85 27.20 50.10
C GLU A 328 0.35 27.08 49.78
N ARG A 329 0.01 26.25 48.78
CA ARG A 329 -1.37 25.98 48.35
C ARG A 329 -1.99 24.74 49.00
N GLY A 330 -1.33 24.14 49.99
CA GLY A 330 -1.87 23.05 50.80
C GLY A 330 -1.62 21.63 50.26
N THR A 331 -0.73 21.46 49.27
CA THR A 331 -0.28 20.13 48.86
C THR A 331 0.91 19.69 49.71
N ASP A 332 0.89 18.45 50.23
CA ASP A 332 2.04 17.89 50.96
C ASP A 332 3.33 17.95 50.12
N ARG A 333 4.45 18.35 50.75
CA ARG A 333 5.73 18.58 50.06
C ARG A 333 6.29 17.28 49.45
N GLY A 334 6.10 16.13 50.11
CA GLY A 334 6.50 14.83 49.58
C GLY A 334 5.69 14.46 48.34
N ARG A 335 4.37 14.65 48.40
CA ARG A 335 3.46 14.46 47.26
C ARG A 335 3.77 15.38 46.09
N ALA A 336 4.01 16.67 46.34
CA ALA A 336 4.39 17.63 45.31
C ALA A 336 5.73 17.25 44.63
N THR A 337 6.70 16.77 45.41
CA THR A 337 7.99 16.30 44.89
C THR A 337 7.79 15.08 43.99
N GLY A 338 7.00 14.09 44.42
CA GLY A 338 6.69 12.90 43.62
C GLY A 338 5.94 13.23 42.32
N ILE A 339 5.02 14.19 42.33
CA ILE A 339 4.34 14.67 41.11
C ILE A 339 5.35 15.33 40.16
N PHE A 340 6.28 16.14 40.68
CA PHE A 340 7.33 16.74 39.86
C PHE A 340 8.26 15.70 39.24
N ASP A 341 8.64 14.65 39.99
CA ASP A 341 9.44 13.52 39.49
C ASP A 341 8.76 12.81 38.32
N LEU A 342 7.44 12.58 38.44
CA LEU A 342 6.65 12.01 37.35
C LEU A 342 6.63 12.96 36.14
N MET A 343 6.39 14.25 36.33
CA MET A 343 6.43 15.24 35.24
C MET A 343 7.78 15.25 34.53
N GLU A 344 8.90 15.23 35.26
CA GLU A 344 10.25 15.19 34.69
C GLU A 344 10.50 13.91 33.88
N LYS A 345 10.12 12.75 34.44
CA LYS A 345 10.22 11.46 33.74
C LYS A 345 9.41 11.46 32.44
N PHE A 346 8.22 12.05 32.46
CA PHE A 346 7.31 12.05 31.31
C PHE A 346 7.56 13.19 30.32
N ALA A 347 8.17 14.29 30.71
CA ALA A 347 8.46 15.40 29.81
C ALA A 347 9.40 15.02 28.66
N GLY A 348 10.23 13.99 28.83
CA GLY A 348 11.02 13.40 27.74
C GLY A 348 10.18 12.73 26.64
N TYR A 349 8.93 12.37 26.94
CA TYR A 349 8.00 11.67 26.06
C TYR A 349 6.69 12.42 25.80
N GLY A 350 6.44 13.50 26.54
CA GLY A 350 5.22 14.28 26.50
C GLY A 350 4.93 14.83 25.11
N PHE A 351 3.73 14.59 24.62
CA PHE A 351 3.32 14.98 23.28
C PHE A 351 2.50 16.26 23.27
N ASN A 352 2.54 17.01 22.16
CA ASN A 352 1.73 18.20 22.02
C ASN A 352 0.28 17.83 21.68
N LYS A 353 -0.66 18.12 22.58
CA LYS A 353 -2.06 17.71 22.44
C LYS A 353 -2.73 18.41 21.26
N SER A 354 -2.48 19.70 21.04
CA SER A 354 -3.14 20.43 19.95
C SER A 354 -2.78 19.85 18.58
N HIS A 355 -1.51 19.48 18.37
CA HIS A 355 -1.09 18.77 17.16
C HIS A 355 -1.72 17.37 17.06
N SER A 356 -1.69 16.59 18.15
CA SER A 356 -2.29 15.25 18.18
C SER A 356 -3.79 15.29 17.86
N ALA A 357 -4.52 16.24 18.45
CA ALA A 357 -5.97 16.36 18.28
C ALA A 357 -6.35 16.78 16.86
N ALA A 358 -5.60 17.70 16.24
CA ALA A 358 -5.84 18.12 14.87
C ALA A 358 -5.65 16.96 13.88
N TYR A 359 -4.63 16.13 14.07
CA TYR A 359 -4.37 14.97 13.21
C TYR A 359 -5.30 13.79 13.52
N ALA A 360 -5.67 13.60 14.79
CA ALA A 360 -6.69 12.63 15.20
C ALA A 360 -8.07 12.94 14.60
N LEU A 361 -8.41 14.21 14.40
CA LEU A 361 -9.63 14.59 13.68
C LEU A 361 -9.61 14.08 12.23
N LEU A 362 -8.48 14.20 11.53
CA LEU A 362 -8.34 13.64 10.18
C LEU A 362 -8.44 12.11 10.19
N ALA A 363 -7.80 11.46 11.18
CA ALA A 363 -7.91 10.01 11.36
C ALA A 363 -9.38 9.59 11.56
N TYR A 364 -10.11 10.28 12.45
CA TYR A 364 -11.53 10.06 12.69
C TYR A 364 -12.38 10.30 11.43
N GLN A 365 -12.16 11.40 10.71
CA GLN A 365 -12.87 11.68 9.45
C GLN A 365 -12.64 10.59 8.40
N THR A 366 -11.41 10.09 8.25
CA THR A 366 -11.15 8.97 7.33
C THR A 366 -11.78 7.66 7.80
N ALA A 367 -11.78 7.38 9.10
CA ALA A 367 -12.46 6.21 9.66
C ALA A 367 -13.98 6.29 9.47
N TRP A 368 -14.57 7.48 9.65
CA TRP A 368 -16.00 7.73 9.46
C TRP A 368 -16.41 7.56 8.00
N LEU A 369 -15.65 8.10 7.06
CA LEU A 369 -15.88 7.90 5.62
C LEU A 369 -15.79 6.42 5.25
N LYS A 370 -14.82 5.70 5.81
CA LYS A 370 -14.66 4.26 5.57
C LYS A 370 -15.80 3.43 6.17
N ALA A 371 -16.29 3.79 7.35
CA ALA A 371 -17.36 3.07 8.03
C ALA A 371 -18.73 3.29 7.37
N ASN A 372 -19.02 4.53 6.96
CA ASN A 372 -20.34 4.94 6.49
C ASN A 372 -20.47 4.95 4.96
N HIS A 373 -19.37 5.23 4.24
CA HIS A 373 -19.34 5.33 2.76
C HIS A 373 -18.12 4.59 2.18
N PRO A 374 -17.97 3.27 2.43
CA PRO A 374 -16.76 2.52 2.13
C PRO A 374 -16.36 2.55 0.65
N ALA A 375 -17.32 2.42 -0.28
CA ALA A 375 -17.03 2.44 -1.72
C ALA A 375 -16.47 3.78 -2.19
N ALA A 376 -17.10 4.90 -1.81
CA ALA A 376 -16.65 6.24 -2.18
C ALA A 376 -15.28 6.58 -1.55
N PHE A 377 -15.08 6.20 -0.28
CA PHE A 377 -13.80 6.37 0.39
C PHE A 377 -12.68 5.56 -0.28
N MET A 378 -12.90 4.27 -0.53
CA MET A 378 -11.89 3.42 -1.17
C MET A 378 -11.60 3.86 -2.60
N ALA A 379 -12.59 4.29 -3.39
CA ALA A 379 -12.37 4.85 -4.72
C ALA A 379 -11.50 6.11 -4.67
N ALA A 380 -11.71 6.99 -3.68
CA ALA A 380 -10.90 8.19 -3.49
C ALA A 380 -9.46 7.87 -3.06
N VAL A 381 -9.27 6.90 -2.17
CA VAL A 381 -7.94 6.39 -1.76
C VAL A 381 -7.19 5.83 -2.96
N MET A 382 -7.81 4.90 -3.69
CA MET A 382 -7.22 4.25 -4.88
C MET A 382 -6.87 5.27 -5.97
N THR A 383 -7.72 6.27 -6.19
CA THR A 383 -7.45 7.34 -7.17
C THR A 383 -6.27 8.22 -6.73
N THR A 384 -6.07 8.43 -5.43
CA THR A 384 -4.99 9.29 -4.95
C THR A 384 -3.65 8.56 -4.94
N GLU A 385 -3.65 7.24 -4.91
CA GLU A 385 -2.46 6.39 -4.96
C GLU A 385 -2.36 5.56 -6.26
N MET A 386 -2.99 6.03 -7.34
CA MET A 386 -3.06 5.30 -8.61
C MET A 386 -1.69 4.99 -9.23
N ASP A 387 -0.68 5.82 -8.94
CA ASP A 387 0.70 5.64 -9.41
C ASP A 387 1.47 4.59 -8.60
N ASN A 388 0.98 4.20 -7.41
CA ASN A 388 1.65 3.28 -6.50
C ASN A 388 0.99 1.90 -6.53
N THR A 389 1.56 0.99 -7.32
CA THR A 389 0.98 -0.34 -7.49
C THR A 389 1.02 -1.21 -6.25
N ASP A 390 2.01 -1.04 -5.38
CA ASP A 390 2.09 -1.79 -4.13
C ASP A 390 0.94 -1.39 -3.18
N ALA A 391 0.59 -0.10 -3.16
CA ALA A 391 -0.57 0.40 -2.42
C ALA A 391 -1.88 -0.13 -3.00
N LEU A 392 -2.04 -0.13 -4.33
CA LEU A 392 -3.24 -0.67 -4.99
C LEU A 392 -3.50 -2.15 -4.66
N VAL A 393 -2.45 -2.98 -4.50
CA VAL A 393 -2.59 -4.39 -4.09
C VAL A 393 -3.19 -4.50 -2.69
N VAL A 394 -2.70 -3.70 -1.73
CA VAL A 394 -3.22 -3.67 -0.37
C VAL A 394 -4.67 -3.18 -0.36
N GLN A 395 -4.96 -2.11 -1.11
CA GLN A 395 -6.30 -1.54 -1.21
C GLN A 395 -7.29 -2.49 -1.88
N LYS A 396 -6.88 -3.27 -2.89
CA LYS A 396 -7.73 -4.32 -3.49
C LYS A 396 -8.17 -5.35 -2.45
N ARG A 397 -7.23 -5.82 -1.62
CA ARG A 397 -7.54 -6.78 -0.54
C ARG A 397 -8.50 -6.17 0.48
N GLU A 398 -8.31 -4.89 0.80
CA GLU A 398 -9.22 -4.18 1.70
C GLU A 398 -10.63 -4.02 1.09
N CYS A 399 -10.74 -3.71 -0.21
CA CYS A 399 -12.03 -3.70 -0.91
C CYS A 399 -12.74 -5.05 -0.80
N ALA A 400 -12.03 -6.17 -1.02
CA ALA A 400 -12.60 -7.50 -0.87
C ALA A 400 -13.07 -7.78 0.57
N ALA A 401 -12.29 -7.38 1.58
CA ALA A 401 -12.65 -7.54 2.99
C ALA A 401 -13.86 -6.67 3.42
N LEU A 402 -14.12 -5.57 2.71
CA LEU A 402 -15.29 -4.71 2.87
C LEU A 402 -16.48 -5.13 1.98
N GLY A 403 -16.35 -6.19 1.18
CA GLY A 403 -17.39 -6.65 0.25
C GLY A 403 -17.60 -5.71 -0.94
N ILE A 404 -16.58 -4.94 -1.32
CA ILE A 404 -16.59 -4.05 -2.48
C ILE A 404 -16.03 -4.79 -3.69
N GLU A 405 -16.82 -4.91 -4.75
CA GLU A 405 -16.37 -5.53 -6.00
C GLU A 405 -15.49 -4.55 -6.81
N LEU A 406 -14.26 -4.95 -7.16
CA LEU A 406 -13.41 -4.17 -8.06
C LEU A 406 -13.53 -4.68 -9.50
N ARG A 407 -14.23 -3.92 -10.34
CA ARG A 407 -14.51 -4.27 -11.74
C ARG A 407 -13.35 -3.87 -12.66
N PRO A 408 -13.09 -4.63 -13.74
CA PRO A 408 -12.03 -4.34 -14.71
C PRO A 408 -12.23 -3.00 -15.41
N PRO A 409 -11.13 -2.38 -15.88
CA PRO A 409 -11.23 -1.18 -16.68
C PRO A 409 -12.02 -1.46 -17.96
N ASP A 410 -12.70 -0.44 -18.47
CA ASP A 410 -13.42 -0.48 -19.74
C ASP A 410 -13.37 0.91 -20.37
N VAL A 411 -12.85 1.04 -21.60
CA VAL A 411 -12.76 2.34 -22.29
C VAL A 411 -14.12 3.03 -22.47
N ASN A 412 -15.21 2.26 -22.55
CA ASN A 412 -16.56 2.78 -22.73
C ASN A 412 -17.19 3.30 -21.43
N VAL A 413 -16.67 2.90 -20.26
CA VAL A 413 -17.27 3.25 -18.96
C VAL A 413 -16.28 3.96 -18.04
N SER A 414 -15.07 3.43 -17.89
CA SER A 414 -14.04 3.94 -16.99
C SER A 414 -13.68 5.39 -17.27
N LYS A 415 -13.39 6.14 -16.20
CA LYS A 415 -12.79 7.48 -16.28
C LYS A 415 -11.28 7.37 -16.04
N HIS A 416 -10.58 8.50 -16.02
CA HIS A 416 -9.18 8.54 -15.59
C HIS A 416 -9.03 8.01 -14.14
N ALA A 417 -9.88 8.49 -13.24
CA ALA A 417 -9.97 8.08 -11.83
C ALA A 417 -10.77 6.78 -11.62
N PHE A 418 -10.61 6.15 -10.46
CA PHE A 418 -11.52 5.08 -10.01
C PHE A 418 -12.89 5.68 -9.71
N THR A 419 -13.95 4.99 -10.13
CA THR A 419 -15.33 5.49 -9.98
C THR A 419 -16.22 4.48 -9.27
N VAL A 420 -17.11 4.96 -8.42
CA VAL A 420 -18.14 4.13 -7.79
C VAL A 420 -19.24 3.82 -8.81
N GLU A 421 -19.67 2.56 -8.86
CA GLU A 421 -20.81 2.08 -9.63
C GLU A 421 -21.91 1.58 -8.69
N ALA A 422 -23.14 1.45 -9.21
CA ALA A 422 -24.25 0.89 -8.46
C ALA A 422 -23.93 -0.53 -7.92
N GLY A 423 -24.40 -0.83 -6.71
CA GLY A 423 -24.24 -2.15 -6.09
C GLY A 423 -22.91 -2.37 -5.34
N ASN A 424 -22.37 -1.32 -4.69
CA ASN A 424 -21.14 -1.40 -3.89
C ASN A 424 -19.93 -1.90 -4.69
N SER A 425 -19.75 -1.37 -5.90
CA SER A 425 -18.66 -1.74 -6.80
C SER A 425 -17.83 -0.51 -7.20
N ILE A 426 -16.54 -0.74 -7.47
CA ILE A 426 -15.60 0.28 -7.95
C ILE A 426 -15.12 -0.15 -9.33
N ARG A 427 -15.22 0.75 -10.31
CA ARG A 427 -14.65 0.57 -11.64
C ARG A 427 -13.20 1.03 -11.65
N TYR A 428 -12.33 0.21 -12.24
CA TYR A 428 -10.92 0.54 -12.40
C TYR A 428 -10.71 1.79 -13.27
N GLY A 429 -9.88 2.72 -12.82
CA GLY A 429 -9.54 3.94 -13.57
C GLY A 429 -8.52 3.68 -14.67
N LEU A 430 -8.70 4.30 -15.84
CA LEU A 430 -7.77 4.18 -16.97
C LEU A 430 -6.38 4.76 -16.65
N GLY A 431 -6.29 5.71 -15.72
CA GLY A 431 -5.02 6.31 -15.29
C GLY A 431 -4.14 5.38 -14.47
N ALA A 432 -4.70 4.34 -13.84
CA ALA A 432 -3.96 3.37 -13.04
C ALA A 432 -3.28 2.27 -13.89
N ILE A 433 -3.48 2.27 -15.22
CA ILE A 433 -2.88 1.29 -16.12
C ILE A 433 -1.43 1.72 -16.44
N LYS A 434 -0.47 0.88 -16.11
CA LYS A 434 0.96 1.10 -16.40
C LYS A 434 1.18 1.34 -17.89
N GLY A 435 1.83 2.45 -18.20
CA GLY A 435 2.12 2.86 -19.57
C GLY A 435 1.02 3.71 -20.22
N VAL A 436 -0.15 3.87 -19.57
CA VAL A 436 -1.17 4.84 -19.97
C VAL A 436 -0.96 6.11 -19.14
N GLY A 437 -0.34 7.13 -19.74
CA GLY A 437 -0.15 8.42 -19.07
C GLY A 437 -1.49 9.14 -18.83
N GLN A 438 -1.52 10.06 -17.85
CA GLN A 438 -2.71 10.85 -17.52
C GLN A 438 -3.34 11.51 -18.76
N GLY A 439 -2.53 12.18 -19.59
CA GLY A 439 -3.02 12.84 -20.80
C GLY A 439 -3.64 11.89 -21.83
N ALA A 440 -3.17 10.63 -21.89
CA ALA A 440 -3.76 9.61 -22.76
C ALA A 440 -5.12 9.15 -22.23
N ALA A 441 -5.23 8.88 -20.93
CA ALA A 441 -6.48 8.49 -20.29
C ALA A 441 -7.55 9.58 -20.40
N GLU A 442 -7.19 10.85 -20.17
CA GLU A 442 -8.09 12.00 -20.32
C GLU A 442 -8.53 12.18 -21.78
N HIS A 443 -7.62 11.97 -22.74
CA HIS A 443 -7.95 12.06 -24.16
C HIS A 443 -8.96 10.99 -24.60
N ILE A 444 -8.78 9.73 -24.16
CA ILE A 444 -9.73 8.64 -24.42
C ILE A 444 -11.12 8.99 -23.89
N VAL A 445 -11.19 9.55 -22.68
CA VAL A 445 -12.46 9.94 -22.05
C VAL A 445 -13.09 11.12 -22.78
N ALA A 446 -12.29 12.13 -23.17
CA ALA A 446 -12.78 13.29 -23.90
C ALA A 446 -13.39 12.90 -25.27
N GLN A 447 -12.67 12.07 -26.05
CA GLN A 447 -13.14 11.57 -27.34
C GLN A 447 -14.42 10.74 -27.22
N ARG A 448 -14.53 9.93 -26.16
CA ARG A 448 -15.77 9.18 -25.88
C ARG A 448 -16.94 10.12 -25.56
N ASN A 449 -16.71 11.14 -24.74
CA ASN A 449 -17.77 12.08 -24.36
C ASN A 449 -18.25 12.93 -25.56
N GLU A 450 -17.38 13.17 -26.53
CA GLU A 450 -17.70 13.95 -27.73
C GLU A 450 -18.42 13.12 -28.82
N SER A 451 -17.92 11.92 -29.15
CA SER A 451 -18.45 11.10 -30.27
C SER A 451 -19.16 9.80 -29.85
N GLY A 452 -19.39 9.58 -28.55
CA GLY A 452 -20.08 8.41 -28.02
C GLY A 452 -19.18 7.18 -27.79
N ILE A 453 -19.80 6.02 -27.53
CA ILE A 453 -19.08 4.76 -27.22
C ILE A 453 -18.22 4.28 -28.41
N TYR A 454 -17.14 3.57 -28.10
CA TYR A 454 -16.31 2.87 -29.07
C TYR A 454 -16.95 1.54 -29.45
N ARG A 455 -17.02 1.26 -30.75
CA ARG A 455 -17.69 0.04 -31.27
C ARG A 455 -16.74 -1.10 -31.61
N SER A 456 -15.52 -0.77 -32.03
CA SER A 456 -14.50 -1.75 -32.42
C SER A 456 -13.10 -1.20 -32.13
N LEU A 457 -12.08 -2.07 -32.19
CA LEU A 457 -10.70 -1.65 -32.02
C LEU A 457 -10.28 -0.65 -33.11
N GLN A 458 -10.76 -0.81 -34.34
CA GLN A 458 -10.51 0.12 -35.43
C GLN A 458 -11.15 1.49 -35.16
N ASP A 459 -12.41 1.53 -34.72
CA ASP A 459 -13.09 2.79 -34.34
C ASP A 459 -12.34 3.51 -33.21
N PHE A 460 -11.88 2.75 -32.20
CA PHE A 460 -11.02 3.28 -31.15
C PHE A 460 -9.70 3.85 -31.68
N CYS A 461 -9.00 3.12 -32.55
CA CYS A 461 -7.72 3.57 -33.10
C CYS A 461 -7.88 4.78 -34.02
N VAL A 462 -8.92 4.87 -34.83
CA VAL A 462 -9.15 6.03 -35.71
C VAL A 462 -9.46 7.29 -34.89
N ARG A 463 -10.28 7.18 -33.84
CA ARG A 463 -10.70 8.32 -33.02
C ARG A 463 -9.64 8.79 -32.03
N VAL A 464 -8.87 7.86 -31.47
CA VAL A 464 -7.88 8.15 -30.40
C VAL A 464 -6.44 8.11 -30.92
N GLY A 465 -6.15 7.24 -31.88
CA GLY A 465 -4.81 6.83 -32.33
C GLY A 465 -4.08 7.80 -33.26
N GLY A 466 -4.44 9.09 -33.28
CA GLY A 466 -3.59 10.12 -33.90
C GLY A 466 -2.23 10.27 -33.19
N GLN A 467 -1.51 11.37 -33.44
CA GLN A 467 -0.15 11.65 -32.90
C GLN A 467 0.02 11.54 -31.35
N LYS A 468 -1.07 11.33 -30.59
CA LYS A 468 -1.10 11.33 -29.13
C LYS A 468 -1.02 9.94 -28.48
N LEU A 469 -1.36 8.84 -29.18
CA LEU A 469 -1.37 7.50 -28.58
C LEU A 469 -0.51 6.51 -29.35
N GLY A 470 0.68 6.19 -28.81
CA GLY A 470 1.55 5.17 -29.38
C GLY A 470 1.05 3.74 -29.13
N ARG A 471 1.68 2.77 -29.80
CA ARG A 471 1.33 1.33 -29.71
C ARG A 471 1.38 0.76 -28.29
N ARG A 472 2.38 1.15 -27.50
CA ARG A 472 2.61 0.63 -26.13
C ARG A 472 1.42 0.87 -25.19
N PRO A 473 0.85 2.10 -25.08
CA PRO A 473 -0.38 2.35 -24.33
C PRO A 473 -1.55 1.46 -24.74
N VAL A 474 -1.76 1.22 -26.05
CA VAL A 474 -2.88 0.39 -26.54
C VAL A 474 -2.67 -1.07 -26.18
N GLU A 475 -1.45 -1.60 -26.33
CA GLU A 475 -1.12 -2.95 -25.86
C GLU A 475 -1.37 -3.11 -24.36
N ALA A 476 -1.04 -2.10 -23.55
CA ALA A 476 -1.32 -2.09 -22.12
C ALA A 476 -2.83 -2.09 -21.82
N LEU A 477 -3.63 -1.31 -22.56
CA LEU A 477 -5.09 -1.29 -22.45
C LEU A 477 -5.71 -2.66 -22.79
N ILE A 478 -5.25 -3.32 -23.85
CA ILE A 478 -5.72 -4.68 -24.21
C ILE A 478 -5.34 -5.67 -23.11
N LYS A 479 -4.07 -5.69 -22.68
CA LYS A 479 -3.61 -6.60 -21.61
C LYS A 479 -4.34 -6.39 -20.29
N ALA A 480 -4.67 -5.15 -19.96
CA ALA A 480 -5.44 -4.76 -18.76
C ALA A 480 -6.93 -5.16 -18.81
N GLY A 481 -7.45 -5.50 -20.00
CA GLY A 481 -8.86 -5.80 -20.20
C GLY A 481 -9.73 -4.58 -20.50
N ALA A 482 -9.14 -3.39 -20.68
CA ALA A 482 -9.88 -2.16 -20.95
C ALA A 482 -10.62 -2.18 -22.29
N LEU A 483 -10.18 -3.03 -23.22
CA LEU A 483 -10.73 -3.17 -24.57
C LEU A 483 -11.45 -4.51 -24.77
N ASP A 484 -11.71 -5.27 -23.69
CA ASP A 484 -12.37 -6.59 -23.75
C ASP A 484 -13.78 -6.50 -24.39
N ALA A 485 -14.44 -5.32 -24.35
CA ALA A 485 -15.74 -5.10 -24.97
C ALA A 485 -15.69 -4.86 -26.50
N LEU A 486 -14.49 -4.62 -27.08
CA LEU A 486 -14.33 -4.24 -28.50
C LEU A 486 -13.94 -5.40 -29.42
N GLY A 487 -13.77 -6.60 -28.88
CA GLY A 487 -13.41 -7.80 -29.64
C GLY A 487 -13.68 -9.08 -28.85
N PRO A 488 -13.51 -10.26 -29.49
CA PRO A 488 -13.87 -11.53 -28.88
C PRO A 488 -12.94 -11.93 -27.71
N ASN A 489 -11.63 -11.66 -27.85
CA ASN A 489 -10.64 -11.95 -26.82
C ASN A 489 -9.37 -11.09 -26.97
N ARG A 490 -8.57 -10.98 -25.90
CA ARG A 490 -7.33 -10.19 -25.86
C ARG A 490 -6.28 -10.62 -26.89
N PRO A 491 -6.05 -11.93 -27.15
CA PRO A 491 -5.11 -12.36 -28.20
C PRO A 491 -5.49 -11.86 -29.60
N SER A 492 -6.76 -11.95 -29.96
CA SER A 492 -7.26 -11.50 -31.26
C SER A 492 -7.12 -9.98 -31.41
N LEU A 493 -7.44 -9.22 -30.35
CA LEU A 493 -7.24 -7.76 -30.32
C LEU A 493 -5.76 -7.37 -30.49
N LEU A 494 -4.82 -8.10 -29.85
CA LEU A 494 -3.39 -7.84 -30.03
C LEU A 494 -2.88 -8.18 -31.43
N ALA A 495 -3.44 -9.21 -32.07
CA ALA A 495 -3.11 -9.56 -33.45
C ALA A 495 -3.68 -8.56 -34.46
N GLU A 496 -4.85 -7.97 -34.16
CA GLU A 496 -5.49 -6.93 -34.97
C GLU A 496 -4.78 -5.57 -34.85
N LEU A 497 -4.22 -5.27 -33.68
CA LEU A 497 -3.69 -3.94 -33.34
C LEU A 497 -2.78 -3.31 -34.41
N PRO A 498 -1.76 -3.97 -34.99
CA PRO A 498 -0.91 -3.35 -35.99
C PRO A 498 -1.71 -2.84 -37.20
N ARG A 499 -2.70 -3.61 -37.66
CA ARG A 499 -3.55 -3.25 -38.80
C ARG A 499 -4.51 -2.11 -38.46
N ALA A 500 -5.10 -2.15 -37.25
CA ALA A 500 -5.99 -1.09 -36.79
C ALA A 500 -5.26 0.26 -36.67
N MET A 501 -4.00 0.25 -36.22
CA MET A 501 -3.15 1.45 -36.17
C MET A 501 -2.75 1.94 -37.57
N ASP A 502 -2.35 1.05 -38.48
CA ASP A 502 -2.02 1.43 -39.86
C ASP A 502 -3.22 2.08 -40.58
N ALA A 503 -4.43 1.54 -40.37
CA ALA A 503 -5.66 2.12 -40.90
C ALA A 503 -5.98 3.50 -40.31
N ALA A 504 -5.73 3.70 -39.01
CA ALA A 504 -5.88 4.99 -38.35
C ALA A 504 -4.88 6.03 -38.89
N ASP A 505 -3.62 5.65 -39.10
CA ASP A 505 -2.59 6.51 -39.68
C ASP A 505 -2.94 6.93 -41.12
N GLN A 506 -3.49 6.00 -41.91
CA GLN A 506 -3.99 6.29 -43.26
C GLN A 506 -5.17 7.27 -43.25
N ALA A 507 -6.15 7.08 -42.37
CA ALA A 507 -7.28 7.99 -42.21
C ALA A 507 -6.81 9.39 -41.81
N ALA A 508 -5.91 9.48 -40.82
CA ALA A 508 -5.34 10.75 -40.38
C ALA A 508 -4.44 11.44 -41.42
N ALA A 509 -3.88 10.69 -42.37
CA ALA A 509 -3.15 11.23 -43.51
C ALA A 509 -4.09 11.75 -44.60
N ALA A 510 -5.18 11.05 -44.89
CA ALA A 510 -6.20 11.46 -45.85
C ALA A 510 -6.89 12.78 -45.43
N ASP A 511 -7.26 12.89 -44.15
CA ASP A 511 -7.85 14.11 -43.58
C ASP A 511 -6.90 15.31 -43.69
N ARG A 512 -5.60 15.12 -43.39
CA ARG A 512 -4.57 16.17 -43.53
C ARG A 512 -4.31 16.57 -44.98
N ALA A 513 -4.47 15.64 -45.91
CA ALA A 513 -4.30 15.91 -47.33
C ALA A 513 -5.48 16.71 -47.92
N GLY A 514 -6.55 16.96 -47.14
CA GLY A 514 -7.74 17.66 -47.62
C GLY A 514 -8.47 16.92 -48.74
N GLN A 515 -8.27 15.60 -48.85
CA GLN A 515 -9.03 14.76 -49.76
C GLN A 515 -10.42 14.54 -49.17
N GLU A 516 -11.30 15.53 -49.36
CA GLU A 516 -12.73 15.23 -49.37
C GLU A 516 -13.00 14.35 -50.60
N ASP A 517 -13.59 13.16 -50.38
CA ASP A 517 -13.88 12.21 -51.44
C ASP A 517 -14.83 12.83 -52.48
N MET A 518 -14.26 13.31 -53.59
CA MET A 518 -14.90 14.16 -54.61
C MET A 518 -16.05 13.47 -55.37
N PHE A 519 -16.30 12.18 -55.10
CA PHE A 519 -17.33 11.38 -55.79
C PHE A 519 -18.57 11.05 -54.96
N GLY A 520 -18.71 11.56 -53.74
CA GLY A 520 -19.97 11.39 -52.98
C GLY A 520 -20.40 9.93 -52.86
N ALA A 521 -19.45 8.99 -52.83
CA ALA A 521 -19.70 7.68 -52.27
C ALA A 521 -19.97 7.90 -50.77
N PRO A 522 -20.97 7.24 -50.17
CA PRO A 522 -21.20 7.38 -48.74
C PRO A 522 -19.89 7.09 -48.01
N ALA A 523 -19.39 8.08 -47.27
CA ALA A 523 -18.27 7.90 -46.37
C ALA A 523 -18.56 6.66 -45.53
N SER A 524 -17.69 5.66 -45.66
CA SER A 524 -17.76 4.34 -45.04
C SER A 524 -18.98 3.48 -45.42
N GLN A 525 -18.88 2.72 -46.52
CA GLN A 525 -19.03 1.28 -46.28
C GLN A 525 -17.91 0.93 -45.31
N PRO A 526 -18.17 0.31 -44.14
CA PRO A 526 -17.08 -0.19 -43.31
C PRO A 526 -16.23 -1.02 -44.26
N ALA A 527 -14.94 -0.66 -44.41
CA ALA A 527 -13.99 -1.50 -45.11
C ALA A 527 -14.25 -2.90 -44.57
N ALA A 528 -14.74 -3.80 -45.44
CA ALA A 528 -15.37 -5.05 -45.04
C ALA A 528 -14.62 -5.59 -43.83
N GLU A 529 -15.28 -5.73 -42.67
CA GLU A 529 -14.66 -6.20 -41.43
C GLU A 529 -13.83 -7.43 -41.81
N GLN A 530 -12.53 -7.23 -42.04
CA GLN A 530 -11.69 -8.27 -42.58
C GLN A 530 -11.38 -9.13 -41.37
N VAL A 531 -12.22 -10.15 -41.22
CA VAL A 531 -12.27 -11.06 -40.08
C VAL A 531 -10.84 -11.43 -39.70
N VAL A 532 -10.38 -10.82 -38.62
CA VAL A 532 -9.13 -11.23 -37.97
C VAL A 532 -9.37 -12.66 -37.50
N PRO A 533 -8.45 -13.60 -37.76
CA PRO A 533 -8.63 -14.96 -37.31
C PRO A 533 -8.80 -14.95 -35.78
N GLU A 534 -9.94 -15.45 -35.32
CA GLU A 534 -10.21 -15.61 -33.89
C GLU A 534 -9.18 -16.58 -33.32
N LEU A 535 -8.27 -16.05 -32.52
CA LEU A 535 -7.26 -16.84 -31.82
C LEU A 535 -7.87 -17.47 -30.57
N ALA A 536 -7.32 -18.60 -30.11
CA ALA A 536 -7.69 -19.16 -28.82
C ALA A 536 -7.38 -18.16 -27.70
N ASP A 537 -8.27 -18.08 -26.71
CA ASP A 537 -8.09 -17.18 -25.56
C ASP A 537 -6.89 -17.62 -24.69
N TRP A 538 -6.37 -16.70 -23.90
CA TRP A 538 -5.27 -17.01 -22.98
C TRP A 538 -5.75 -17.90 -21.82
N GLY A 539 -4.93 -18.91 -21.48
CA GLY A 539 -5.05 -19.62 -20.22
C GLY A 539 -4.88 -18.66 -19.03
N LEU A 540 -5.43 -19.04 -17.87
CA LEU A 540 -5.50 -18.15 -16.70
C LEU A 540 -4.12 -17.60 -16.30
N GLY A 541 -3.08 -18.43 -16.29
CA GLY A 541 -1.73 -18.00 -15.93
C GLY A 541 -1.19 -16.87 -16.81
N ARG A 542 -1.37 -16.98 -18.13
CA ARG A 542 -0.96 -15.95 -19.11
C ARG A 542 -1.81 -14.69 -19.01
N LYS A 543 -3.12 -14.83 -18.82
CA LYS A 543 -4.04 -13.70 -18.60
C LYS A 543 -3.67 -12.90 -17.34
N LEU A 544 -3.44 -13.60 -16.22
CA LEU A 544 -3.02 -13.00 -14.95
C LEU A 544 -1.63 -12.35 -15.05
N GLN A 545 -0.70 -12.96 -15.78
CA GLN A 545 0.60 -12.35 -16.05
C GLN A 545 0.47 -11.06 -16.84
N ALA A 546 -0.37 -11.04 -17.89
CA ALA A 546 -0.62 -9.85 -18.69
C ALA A 546 -1.26 -8.73 -17.85
N GLU A 547 -2.21 -9.06 -16.98
CA GLU A 547 -2.81 -8.12 -16.03
C GLU A 547 -1.78 -7.57 -15.05
N ARG A 548 -0.88 -8.39 -14.51
CA ARG A 548 0.18 -7.89 -13.62
C ARG A 548 1.15 -6.96 -14.35
N GLU A 549 1.47 -7.26 -15.61
CA GLU A 549 2.32 -6.40 -16.42
C GLU A 549 1.69 -5.02 -16.67
N SER A 550 0.38 -4.96 -16.95
CA SER A 550 -0.32 -3.72 -17.29
C SER A 550 -0.95 -3.00 -16.09
N LEU A 551 -1.50 -3.70 -15.10
CA LEU A 551 -2.16 -3.14 -13.92
C LEU A 551 -1.24 -3.12 -12.69
N GLY A 552 -0.15 -3.91 -12.70
CA GLY A 552 0.69 -4.12 -11.51
C GLY A 552 0.11 -5.10 -10.49
N LEU A 553 -1.11 -5.60 -10.69
CA LEU A 553 -1.80 -6.53 -9.81
C LEU A 553 -2.57 -7.58 -10.61
N TYR A 554 -2.89 -8.70 -9.97
CA TYR A 554 -3.80 -9.69 -10.53
C TYR A 554 -5.24 -9.23 -10.28
N LEU A 555 -6.04 -9.01 -11.33
CA LEU A 555 -7.41 -8.50 -11.15
C LEU A 555 -8.44 -9.63 -11.22
N SER A 556 -8.43 -10.40 -12.30
CA SER A 556 -9.44 -11.41 -12.64
C SER A 556 -9.43 -12.66 -11.75
N GLY A 557 -8.39 -12.84 -10.93
CA GLY A 557 -8.22 -14.01 -10.08
C GLY A 557 -6.89 -13.98 -9.32
N HIS A 558 -6.54 -15.10 -8.70
CA HIS A 558 -5.29 -15.30 -7.98
C HIS A 558 -4.42 -16.34 -8.72
N PRO A 559 -3.07 -16.19 -8.75
CA PRO A 559 -2.19 -17.16 -9.42
C PRO A 559 -2.25 -18.58 -8.88
N PHE A 560 -2.74 -18.77 -7.65
CA PHE A 560 -2.96 -20.09 -7.07
C PHE A 560 -4.24 -20.75 -7.59
N ASP A 561 -5.15 -20.01 -8.24
CA ASP A 561 -6.46 -20.53 -8.66
C ASP A 561 -6.33 -21.67 -9.68
N GLN A 562 -5.25 -21.68 -10.48
CA GLN A 562 -4.92 -22.80 -11.38
C GLN A 562 -4.67 -24.13 -10.64
N TYR A 563 -4.36 -24.12 -9.34
CA TYR A 563 -4.19 -25.31 -8.50
C TYR A 563 -5.31 -25.47 -7.47
N ARG A 564 -6.34 -24.61 -7.47
CA ARG A 564 -7.40 -24.64 -6.45
C ARG A 564 -8.15 -25.96 -6.40
N ALA A 565 -8.38 -26.59 -7.56
CA ALA A 565 -9.05 -27.89 -7.65
C ALA A 565 -8.20 -29.07 -7.11
N ASP A 566 -6.87 -28.89 -7.10
CA ASP A 566 -5.89 -29.87 -6.60
C ASP A 566 -5.58 -29.67 -5.12
N GLN A 567 -5.76 -28.44 -4.62
CA GLN A 567 -5.43 -28.07 -3.26
C GLN A 567 -5.97 -29.05 -2.19
N PRO A 568 -7.23 -29.54 -2.23
CA PRO A 568 -7.74 -30.45 -1.20
C PRO A 568 -6.98 -31.78 -1.09
N PHE A 569 -6.21 -32.15 -2.12
CA PHE A 569 -5.43 -33.40 -2.16
C PHE A 569 -3.94 -33.18 -1.88
N ILE A 570 -3.47 -31.95 -2.07
CA ILE A 570 -2.06 -31.58 -1.92
C ILE A 570 -1.80 -30.88 -0.59
N CYS A 571 -2.73 -30.03 -0.16
CA CYS A 571 -2.65 -29.22 1.05
C CYS A 571 -3.58 -29.74 2.14
N SER A 572 -3.27 -29.44 3.40
CA SER A 572 -4.07 -29.86 4.55
C SER A 572 -5.35 -29.02 4.72
N SER A 573 -5.31 -27.73 4.37
CA SER A 573 -6.45 -26.80 4.45
C SER A 573 -6.18 -25.55 3.60
N THR A 574 -7.14 -24.63 3.51
CA THR A 574 -6.93 -23.25 3.05
C THR A 574 -6.20 -22.43 4.11
N ILE A 575 -5.50 -21.38 3.69
CA ILE A 575 -4.80 -20.52 4.64
C ILE A 575 -5.79 -19.85 5.60
N GLU A 576 -6.92 -19.34 5.08
CA GLU A 576 -8.00 -18.78 5.90
C GLU A 576 -8.57 -19.80 6.90
N GLY A 577 -8.75 -21.05 6.49
CA GLY A 577 -9.25 -22.11 7.36
C GLY A 577 -8.32 -22.39 8.54
N LEU A 578 -7.00 -22.29 8.33
CA LEU A 578 -6.00 -22.43 9.39
C LEU A 578 -5.95 -21.21 10.30
N ILE A 579 -6.02 -20.00 9.74
CA ILE A 579 -5.94 -18.75 10.52
C ILE A 579 -7.19 -18.56 11.39
N SER A 580 -8.34 -19.06 10.93
CA SER A 580 -9.61 -18.98 11.65
C SER A 580 -9.74 -20.02 12.77
N GLU A 581 -8.77 -20.93 12.93
CA GLU A 581 -8.78 -21.87 14.05
C GLU A 581 -8.65 -21.10 15.37
N PRO A 582 -9.48 -21.40 16.38
CA PRO A 582 -9.42 -20.73 17.67
C PRO A 582 -8.05 -20.94 18.32
N PRO A 583 -7.55 -19.96 19.09
CA PRO A 583 -6.29 -20.10 19.80
C PRO A 583 -6.35 -21.32 20.74
N PRO A 584 -5.24 -22.07 20.89
CA PRO A 584 -5.18 -23.17 21.86
C PRO A 584 -5.39 -22.63 23.28
N VAL A 585 -6.09 -23.39 24.13
CA VAL A 585 -6.37 -22.99 25.51
C VAL A 585 -5.07 -22.97 26.32
N ALA A 586 -4.86 -21.91 27.11
CA ALA A 586 -3.67 -21.75 27.96
C ALA A 586 -3.50 -22.97 28.89
N GLY A 587 -2.41 -23.73 28.68
CA GLY A 587 -2.12 -24.98 29.38
C GLY A 587 -1.93 -26.20 28.46
N GLU A 588 -2.45 -26.15 27.22
CA GLU A 588 -2.25 -27.20 26.19
C GLU A 588 -1.05 -26.93 25.27
N PHE A 589 -0.11 -26.07 25.69
CA PHE A 589 1.12 -25.73 24.96
C PHE A 589 2.09 -26.91 24.74
N ARG A 590 1.70 -28.13 25.12
CA ARG A 590 2.43 -29.39 24.89
C ARG A 590 1.65 -30.38 24.02
N GLY A 591 0.69 -29.93 23.22
CA GLY A 591 0.17 -30.74 22.11
C GLY A 591 1.27 -30.94 21.04
N PRO A 592 1.33 -32.10 20.36
CA PRO A 592 2.31 -32.33 19.30
C PRO A 592 2.12 -31.29 18.20
N ALA A 593 3.23 -30.70 17.73
CA ALA A 593 3.18 -29.69 16.68
C ALA A 593 2.49 -30.28 15.44
N ARG A 594 1.31 -29.76 15.08
CA ARG A 594 0.51 -30.29 13.96
C ARG A 594 1.28 -30.02 12.66
N GLU A 595 1.70 -31.08 11.98
CA GLU A 595 2.28 -30.94 10.65
C GLU A 595 1.17 -30.62 9.65
N VAL A 596 1.29 -29.48 8.98
CA VAL A 596 0.35 -29.04 7.95
C VAL A 596 1.11 -28.71 6.68
N THR A 597 0.47 -28.92 5.54
CA THR A 597 0.98 -28.48 4.23
C THR A 597 0.09 -27.37 3.70
N VAL A 598 0.68 -26.21 3.41
CA VAL A 598 -0.01 -25.05 2.82
C VAL A 598 0.57 -24.74 1.45
N GLY A 599 -0.31 -24.49 0.48
CA GLY A 599 0.06 -24.13 -0.88
C GLY A 599 -0.28 -22.68 -1.15
N GLY A 600 0.56 -21.97 -1.89
CA GLY A 600 0.31 -20.59 -2.25
C GLY A 600 1.43 -19.97 -3.09
N ILE A 601 1.30 -18.68 -3.35
CA ILE A 601 2.32 -17.86 -3.99
C ILE A 601 3.20 -17.19 -2.94
N VAL A 602 4.51 -17.15 -3.16
CA VAL A 602 5.44 -16.40 -2.34
C VAL A 602 5.24 -14.90 -2.58
N ALA A 603 4.58 -14.23 -1.65
CA ALA A 603 4.25 -12.81 -1.72
C ALA A 603 5.44 -11.93 -1.32
N SER A 604 6.10 -12.24 -0.20
CA SER A 604 7.24 -11.47 0.30
C SER A 604 8.25 -12.35 1.03
N ILE A 605 9.52 -11.93 1.06
CA ILE A 605 10.60 -12.60 1.81
C ILE A 605 11.32 -11.54 2.65
N ARG A 606 11.34 -11.74 3.96
CA ARG A 606 11.99 -10.84 4.93
C ARG A 606 13.09 -11.60 5.67
N LYS A 607 14.32 -11.10 5.61
CA LYS A 607 15.47 -11.65 6.35
C LYS A 607 15.77 -10.76 7.56
N ARG A 608 15.86 -11.35 8.75
CA ARG A 608 16.29 -10.69 10.00
C ARG A 608 17.32 -11.59 10.69
N GLY A 609 18.61 -11.28 10.53
CA GLY A 609 19.70 -12.13 11.01
C GLY A 609 19.64 -13.54 10.41
N SER A 610 19.64 -14.56 11.27
CA SER A 610 19.59 -15.98 10.89
C SER A 610 18.18 -16.54 10.64
N ARG A 611 17.13 -15.71 10.75
CA ARG A 611 15.74 -16.11 10.48
C ARG A 611 15.24 -15.45 9.19
N VAL A 612 14.60 -16.26 8.35
CA VAL A 612 13.95 -15.80 7.12
C VAL A 612 12.46 -16.05 7.25
N SER A 613 11.65 -15.01 7.14
CA SER A 613 10.19 -15.11 7.10
C SER A 613 9.71 -14.98 5.66
N VAL A 614 9.00 -15.98 5.17
CA VAL A 614 8.35 -15.99 3.85
C VAL A 614 6.85 -15.84 4.05
N GLU A 615 6.23 -14.88 3.37
CA GLU A 615 4.79 -14.69 3.38
C GLU A 615 4.17 -15.45 2.21
N LEU A 616 3.30 -16.40 2.52
CA LEU A 616 2.59 -17.23 1.53
C LEU A 616 1.13 -16.77 1.43
N ASP A 617 0.65 -16.59 0.20
CA ASP A 617 -0.72 -16.16 -0.12
C ASP A 617 -1.41 -17.21 -1.00
N ASP A 618 -2.59 -17.67 -0.63
CA ASP A 618 -3.38 -18.62 -1.45
C ASP A 618 -4.63 -17.98 -2.07
N GLY A 619 -4.81 -16.66 -1.90
CA GLY A 619 -5.99 -15.91 -2.32
C GLY A 619 -7.13 -15.88 -1.29
N THR A 620 -7.15 -16.79 -0.30
CA THR A 620 -8.11 -16.71 0.83
C THR A 620 -7.48 -16.08 2.07
N GLY A 621 -6.16 -16.22 2.25
CA GLY A 621 -5.44 -15.54 3.30
C GLY A 621 -3.93 -15.56 3.12
N THR A 622 -3.23 -14.85 4.01
CA THR A 622 -1.77 -14.80 4.05
C THR A 622 -1.24 -15.39 5.35
N ILE A 623 -0.25 -16.29 5.29
CA ILE A 623 0.41 -16.84 6.47
C ILE A 623 1.92 -16.59 6.42
N GLU A 624 2.49 -16.24 7.58
CA GLU A 624 3.93 -16.12 7.73
C GLU A 624 4.57 -17.49 8.01
N VAL A 625 5.53 -17.83 7.17
CA VAL A 625 6.30 -19.07 7.25
C VAL A 625 7.74 -18.75 7.65
N GLY A 626 8.14 -19.19 8.83
CA GLY A 626 9.49 -19.03 9.34
C GLY A 626 10.42 -20.14 8.86
N PHE A 627 11.57 -19.74 8.33
CA PHE A 627 12.70 -20.59 7.96
C PHE A 627 13.91 -20.26 8.83
N PHE A 628 14.63 -21.30 9.25
CA PHE A 628 16.01 -21.16 9.70
C PHE A 628 16.92 -21.00 8.49
N GLN A 629 18.05 -20.31 8.65
CA GLN A 629 18.97 -19.99 7.56
C GLN A 629 19.39 -21.23 6.73
N GLU A 630 19.78 -22.33 7.37
CA GLU A 630 20.17 -23.56 6.68
C GLU A 630 19.03 -24.16 5.82
N ALA A 631 17.81 -24.17 6.36
CA ALA A 631 16.63 -24.66 5.65
C ALA A 631 16.26 -23.73 4.47
N TYR A 632 16.40 -22.42 4.65
CA TYR A 632 16.16 -21.45 3.59
C TYR A 632 17.18 -21.61 2.46
N ASP A 633 18.48 -21.71 2.78
CA ASP A 633 19.54 -21.82 1.77
C ASP A 633 19.39 -23.12 0.94
N ARG A 634 18.94 -24.22 1.56
CA ARG A 634 18.62 -25.47 0.86
C ARG A 634 17.51 -25.30 -0.18
N TRP A 635 16.43 -24.59 0.16
CA TRP A 635 15.24 -24.46 -0.69
C TRP A 635 15.15 -23.13 -1.45
N ARG A 636 16.20 -22.31 -1.38
CA ARG A 636 16.26 -20.97 -1.99
C ARG A 636 15.89 -20.94 -3.47
N HIS A 637 16.24 -22.00 -4.21
CA HIS A 637 15.95 -22.13 -5.64
C HIS A 637 14.45 -22.29 -5.96
N LEU A 638 13.64 -22.77 -5.01
CA LEU A 638 12.18 -22.89 -5.13
C LEU A 638 11.46 -21.66 -4.57
N LEU A 639 12.07 -20.96 -3.61
CA LEU A 639 11.49 -19.79 -2.93
C LEU A 639 11.76 -18.49 -3.68
N GLY A 640 11.54 -18.49 -4.99
CA GLY A 640 11.58 -17.27 -5.80
C GLY A 640 10.42 -16.32 -5.46
N SER A 641 10.61 -15.03 -5.73
CA SER A 641 9.46 -14.10 -5.70
C SER A 641 8.41 -14.56 -6.69
N GLN A 642 7.15 -14.63 -6.26
CA GLN A 642 6.03 -15.12 -7.08
C GLN A 642 6.11 -16.61 -7.44
N ALA A 643 6.98 -17.39 -6.80
CA ALA A 643 6.99 -18.84 -6.97
C ALA A 643 5.75 -19.46 -6.33
N LEU A 644 5.17 -20.44 -7.02
CA LEU A 644 4.03 -21.21 -6.53
C LEU A 644 4.55 -22.50 -5.90
N VAL A 645 4.36 -22.61 -4.59
CA VAL A 645 4.98 -23.67 -3.79
C VAL A 645 3.99 -24.23 -2.78
N ALA A 646 4.21 -25.49 -2.38
CA ALA A 646 3.61 -26.07 -1.20
C ALA A 646 4.66 -26.21 -0.11
N ILE A 647 4.41 -25.61 1.06
CA ILE A 647 5.31 -25.68 2.20
C ILE A 647 4.68 -26.55 3.27
N SER A 648 5.43 -27.58 3.69
CA SER A 648 5.06 -28.41 4.84
C SER A 648 5.85 -27.97 6.07
N GLY A 649 5.19 -27.92 7.21
CA GLY A 649 5.79 -27.42 8.43
C GLY A 649 4.93 -27.63 9.66
N SER A 650 5.49 -27.27 10.81
CA SER A 650 4.77 -27.34 12.08
C SER A 650 4.02 -26.03 12.33
N LEU A 651 2.71 -26.11 12.51
CA LEU A 651 1.87 -24.97 12.85
C LEU A 651 2.06 -24.58 14.32
N ARG A 652 2.28 -23.30 14.61
CA ARG A 652 2.47 -22.76 15.96
C ARG A 652 1.64 -21.48 16.13
N PHE A 653 1.00 -21.35 17.28
CA PHE A 653 0.32 -20.11 17.65
C PHE A 653 1.33 -19.14 18.28
N ASP A 654 1.38 -17.90 17.79
CA ASP A 654 2.21 -16.83 18.34
C ASP A 654 1.34 -15.91 19.19
N GLU A 655 1.54 -15.94 20.51
CA GLU A 655 0.77 -15.14 21.47
C GLU A 655 1.00 -13.62 21.29
N PHE A 656 2.18 -13.20 20.83
CA PHE A 656 2.50 -11.77 20.67
C PHE A 656 1.77 -11.14 19.50
N ILE A 657 1.51 -11.92 18.45
CA ILE A 657 0.82 -11.45 17.25
C ILE A 657 -0.64 -11.92 17.26
N ASN A 658 -0.99 -12.75 18.24
CA ASN A 658 -2.27 -13.43 18.38
C ASN A 658 -2.69 -14.09 17.05
N GLY A 659 -1.78 -14.91 16.49
CA GLY A 659 -1.96 -15.47 15.16
C GLY A 659 -1.13 -16.72 14.89
N TRP A 660 -1.58 -17.50 13.92
CA TRP A 660 -0.91 -18.74 13.50
C TRP A 660 0.30 -18.46 12.61
N ARG A 661 1.40 -19.14 12.89
CA ARG A 661 2.64 -19.13 12.11
C ARG A 661 3.06 -20.55 11.77
N LEU A 662 3.69 -20.72 10.61
CA LEU A 662 4.24 -22.00 10.19
C LEU A 662 5.75 -22.01 10.33
N ALA A 663 6.34 -23.03 10.96
CA ALA A 663 7.78 -23.27 10.87
C ALA A 663 8.05 -24.28 9.75
N ALA A 664 8.73 -23.85 8.69
CA ALA A 664 8.95 -24.67 7.51
C ALA A 664 9.89 -25.85 7.80
N LYS A 665 9.51 -27.02 7.27
CA LYS A 665 10.31 -28.26 7.28
C LYS A 665 10.74 -28.65 5.88
N ASP A 666 9.80 -28.64 4.94
CA ASP A 666 10.04 -29.03 3.55
C ASP A 666 9.30 -28.10 2.58
N VAL A 667 9.91 -27.82 1.43
CA VAL A 667 9.34 -26.99 0.35
C VAL A 667 9.23 -27.83 -0.90
N LEU A 668 8.02 -27.92 -1.42
CA LEU A 668 7.67 -28.76 -2.54
C LEU A 668 7.17 -27.90 -3.70
N ASP A 669 7.65 -28.21 -4.89
CA ASP A 669 7.14 -27.65 -6.14
C ASP A 669 5.75 -28.23 -6.44
N LEU A 670 4.77 -27.36 -6.70
CA LEU A 670 3.38 -27.77 -6.92
C LEU A 670 3.23 -28.65 -8.18
N ASP A 671 3.96 -28.35 -9.25
CA ASP A 671 3.89 -29.13 -10.49
C ASP A 671 4.44 -30.53 -10.26
N ARG A 672 5.57 -30.64 -9.54
CA ARG A 672 6.12 -31.95 -9.17
C ARG A 672 5.19 -32.75 -8.26
N LEU A 673 4.48 -32.08 -7.36
CA LEU A 673 3.51 -32.73 -6.49
C LEU A 673 2.32 -33.30 -7.26
N VAL A 674 1.80 -32.55 -8.22
CA VAL A 674 0.74 -33.00 -9.13
C VAL A 674 1.26 -34.18 -9.96
N GLU A 675 2.46 -34.07 -10.54
CA GLU A 675 3.10 -35.13 -11.33
C GLU A 675 3.27 -36.44 -10.57
N ALA A 676 3.63 -36.36 -9.28
CA ALA A 676 3.84 -37.52 -8.44
C ALA A 676 2.55 -38.17 -7.93
N ARG A 677 1.47 -37.40 -7.72
CA ARG A 677 0.26 -37.88 -7.01
C ARG A 677 -0.99 -38.05 -7.87
N ALA A 678 -1.09 -37.34 -8.99
CA ALA A 678 -2.26 -37.49 -9.84
C ALA A 678 -2.25 -38.91 -10.46
N THR A 679 -3.41 -39.57 -10.38
CA THR A 679 -3.63 -40.92 -10.89
C THR A 679 -4.56 -40.94 -12.09
N GLY A 680 -5.27 -39.84 -12.34
CA GLY A 680 -6.06 -39.67 -13.56
C GLY A 680 -6.24 -38.21 -13.96
N LEU A 681 -6.66 -38.01 -15.20
CA LEU A 681 -7.10 -36.73 -15.73
C LEU A 681 -8.57 -36.88 -16.15
N LEU A 682 -9.44 -36.04 -15.58
CA LEU A 682 -10.83 -35.94 -15.98
C LEU A 682 -11.01 -34.71 -16.88
N LEU A 683 -11.37 -34.93 -18.13
CA LEU A 683 -11.73 -33.87 -19.09
C LEU A 683 -13.25 -33.81 -19.18
N ARG A 684 -13.82 -32.61 -19.11
CA ARG A 684 -15.24 -32.34 -19.36
C ARG A 684 -15.33 -31.73 -20.74
N TRP A 685 -15.91 -32.46 -21.67
CA TRP A 685 -16.10 -31.98 -23.03
C TRP A 685 -17.56 -31.61 -23.24
N ARG A 686 -17.81 -30.30 -23.34
CA ARG A 686 -19.14 -29.69 -23.53
C ARG A 686 -19.27 -29.12 -24.94
N THR A 687 -19.85 -29.91 -25.83
CA THR A 687 -20.00 -29.53 -27.25
C THR A 687 -20.88 -28.29 -27.50
N ASP A 688 -21.67 -27.91 -26.52
CA ASP A 688 -22.51 -26.70 -26.49
C ASP A 688 -21.72 -25.40 -26.27
N VAL A 689 -20.55 -25.47 -25.60
CA VAL A 689 -19.71 -24.32 -25.24
C VAL A 689 -18.37 -24.34 -25.96
N GLU A 690 -17.76 -25.51 -26.10
CA GLU A 690 -16.40 -25.70 -26.64
C GLU A 690 -16.46 -26.12 -28.12
N ARG A 691 -16.96 -25.24 -28.99
CA ARG A 691 -17.20 -25.55 -30.42
C ARG A 691 -15.94 -25.91 -31.22
N ASN A 692 -14.76 -25.57 -30.71
CA ASN A 692 -13.47 -25.76 -31.40
C ASN A 692 -12.66 -26.97 -30.90
N LEU A 693 -13.14 -27.70 -29.88
CA LEU A 693 -12.42 -28.88 -29.40
C LEU A 693 -12.67 -30.05 -30.36
N THR A 694 -11.62 -30.50 -31.05
CA THR A 694 -11.68 -31.66 -31.95
C THR A 694 -10.87 -32.83 -31.39
N PRO A 695 -11.21 -34.09 -31.74
CA PRO A 695 -10.41 -35.25 -31.36
C PRO A 695 -8.94 -35.12 -31.77
N GLU A 696 -8.67 -34.54 -32.95
CA GLU A 696 -7.30 -34.31 -33.44
C GLU A 696 -6.52 -33.33 -32.57
N LEU A 697 -7.16 -32.23 -32.14
CA LEU A 697 -6.54 -31.24 -31.28
C LEU A 697 -6.24 -31.82 -29.89
N LEU A 698 -7.20 -32.57 -29.32
CA LEU A 698 -7.00 -33.25 -28.05
C LEU A 698 -5.87 -34.29 -28.14
N LYS A 699 -5.80 -35.04 -29.24
CA LYS A 699 -4.69 -35.95 -29.51
C LYS A 699 -3.35 -35.22 -29.52
N ASN A 700 -3.23 -34.12 -30.28
CA ASN A 700 -2.00 -33.33 -30.38
C ASN A 700 -1.54 -32.76 -29.02
N VAL A 701 -2.48 -32.49 -28.12
CA VAL A 701 -2.20 -31.98 -26.78
C VAL A 701 -1.74 -33.09 -25.84
N LEU A 702 -2.33 -34.28 -25.91
CA LEU A 702 -1.99 -35.39 -25.02
C LEU A 702 -0.72 -36.15 -25.47
N GLU A 703 -0.47 -36.25 -26.76
CA GLU A 703 0.60 -37.08 -27.35
C GLU A 703 2.02 -36.73 -26.86
N PRO A 704 2.43 -35.45 -26.73
CA PRO A 704 3.75 -35.09 -26.20
C PRO A 704 4.00 -35.49 -24.74
N HIS A 705 2.94 -35.77 -23.98
CA HIS A 705 3.01 -36.09 -22.55
C HIS A 705 2.85 -37.60 -22.28
N ARG A 706 2.87 -38.42 -23.33
CA ARG A 706 2.85 -39.88 -23.26
C ARG A 706 4.28 -40.45 -23.34
N PRO A 707 4.53 -41.62 -22.74
CA PRO A 707 3.67 -42.35 -21.80
C PRO A 707 3.72 -41.73 -20.38
N GLY A 708 2.71 -41.98 -19.57
CA GLY A 708 2.72 -41.59 -18.15
C GLY A 708 1.86 -42.48 -17.26
N ARG A 709 1.51 -41.98 -16.06
CA ARG A 709 0.79 -42.77 -15.03
C ARG A 709 -0.69 -42.40 -14.89
N CYS A 710 -1.09 -41.24 -15.39
CA CYS A 710 -2.47 -40.76 -15.26
C CYS A 710 -3.36 -41.35 -16.35
N ALA A 711 -4.41 -42.07 -15.95
CA ALA A 711 -5.46 -42.51 -16.88
C ALA A 711 -6.37 -41.34 -17.28
N VAL A 712 -6.63 -41.17 -18.58
CA VAL A 712 -7.49 -40.09 -19.09
C VAL A 712 -8.93 -40.54 -19.19
N THR A 713 -9.84 -39.81 -18.56
CA THR A 713 -11.29 -39.99 -18.64
C THR A 713 -11.91 -38.75 -19.25
N VAL A 714 -12.73 -38.92 -20.28
CA VAL A 714 -13.50 -37.85 -20.93
C VAL A 714 -14.97 -37.99 -20.57
N HIS A 715 -15.52 -36.98 -19.90
CA HIS A 715 -16.95 -36.80 -19.69
C HIS A 715 -17.51 -35.99 -20.85
N TYR A 716 -18.05 -36.69 -21.83
CA TYR A 716 -18.64 -36.10 -23.01
C TYR A 716 -20.11 -35.78 -22.76
N ARG A 717 -20.51 -34.53 -22.99
CA ARG A 717 -21.90 -34.06 -22.89
C ARG A 717 -22.35 -33.47 -24.23
N HIS A 718 -23.48 -33.96 -24.72
CA HIS A 718 -24.11 -33.48 -25.96
C HIS A 718 -25.64 -33.57 -25.87
N ASN A 719 -26.34 -32.45 -26.10
CA ASN A 719 -27.81 -32.36 -26.18
C ASN A 719 -28.58 -33.17 -25.11
N GLY A 720 -28.17 -33.04 -23.84
CA GLY A 720 -28.81 -33.71 -22.69
C GLY A 720 -28.32 -35.14 -22.40
N GLY A 721 -27.55 -35.76 -23.30
CA GLY A 721 -26.87 -37.03 -23.06
C GLY A 721 -25.50 -36.82 -22.41
N GLN A 722 -25.11 -37.75 -21.52
CA GLN A 722 -23.78 -37.79 -20.90
C GLN A 722 -23.16 -39.18 -21.06
N ALA A 723 -21.91 -39.24 -21.50
CA ALA A 723 -21.13 -40.46 -21.61
C ALA A 723 -19.77 -40.27 -20.93
N ARG A 724 -19.32 -41.31 -20.21
CA ARG A 724 -17.98 -41.36 -19.62
C ARG A 724 -17.13 -42.30 -20.45
N LEU A 725 -16.12 -41.76 -21.12
CA LEU A 725 -15.17 -42.49 -21.94
C LEU A 725 -13.85 -42.59 -21.20
N VAL A 726 -13.41 -43.80 -20.86
CA VAL A 726 -12.07 -44.03 -20.31
C VAL A 726 -11.16 -44.40 -21.47
N LEU A 727 -10.10 -43.62 -21.70
CA LEU A 727 -9.14 -43.92 -22.74
C LEU A 727 -8.27 -45.12 -22.32
N GLY A 728 -7.83 -45.91 -23.30
CA GLY A 728 -6.99 -47.09 -23.05
C GLY A 728 -5.64 -46.75 -22.40
N SER A 729 -4.96 -47.74 -21.83
CA SER A 729 -3.67 -47.59 -21.14
C SER A 729 -2.60 -46.90 -21.98
N ASP A 730 -2.66 -47.04 -23.29
CA ASP A 730 -1.73 -46.39 -24.22
C ASP A 730 -1.81 -44.87 -24.11
N TRP A 731 -2.99 -44.31 -23.77
CA TRP A 731 -3.25 -42.88 -23.61
C TRP A 731 -2.98 -42.37 -22.19
N SER A 732 -2.25 -43.13 -21.38
CA SER A 732 -1.77 -42.67 -20.09
C SER A 732 -0.75 -41.53 -20.27
N ILE A 733 -0.92 -40.47 -19.48
CA ILE A 733 -0.15 -39.22 -19.62
C ILE A 733 0.61 -38.87 -18.34
N ARG A 734 1.61 -38.02 -18.50
CA ARG A 734 2.31 -37.34 -17.42
C ARG A 734 1.69 -35.95 -17.23
N PRO A 735 1.15 -35.62 -16.04
CA PRO A 735 0.42 -34.37 -15.82
C PRO A 735 1.40 -33.21 -15.58
N ALA A 736 2.18 -32.90 -16.61
CA ALA A 736 3.16 -31.82 -16.60
C ALA A 736 2.47 -30.44 -16.62
N ARG A 737 3.20 -29.42 -16.17
CA ARG A 737 2.76 -28.01 -16.21
C ARG A 737 2.29 -27.57 -17.60
N GLU A 738 3.08 -27.87 -18.63
CA GLU A 738 2.75 -27.51 -20.03
C GLU A 738 1.41 -28.10 -20.48
N LEU A 739 1.09 -29.32 -20.05
CA LEU A 739 -0.18 -29.95 -20.36
C LEU A 739 -1.34 -29.20 -19.70
N ARG A 740 -1.20 -28.83 -18.42
CA ARG A 740 -2.20 -28.05 -17.68
C ARG A 740 -2.46 -26.71 -18.37
N GLU A 741 -1.40 -26.00 -18.77
CA GLU A 741 -1.51 -24.71 -19.44
C GLU A 741 -2.27 -24.84 -20.77
N ARG A 742 -1.92 -25.84 -21.60
CA ARG A 742 -2.62 -26.11 -22.87
C ARG A 742 -4.07 -26.54 -22.66
N LEU A 743 -4.36 -27.37 -21.66
CA LEU A 743 -5.74 -27.77 -21.36
C LEU A 743 -6.57 -26.58 -20.85
N SER A 744 -5.97 -25.70 -20.04
CA SER A 744 -6.59 -24.45 -19.58
C SER A 744 -6.96 -23.54 -20.76
N GLU A 745 -6.08 -23.43 -21.77
CA GLU A 745 -6.36 -22.67 -23.00
C GLU A 745 -7.50 -23.29 -23.84
N LEU A 746 -7.66 -24.61 -23.80
CA LEU A 746 -8.60 -25.34 -24.66
C LEU A 746 -10.00 -25.52 -24.08
N VAL A 747 -10.10 -25.85 -22.80
CA VAL A 747 -11.37 -26.17 -22.11
C VAL A 747 -11.61 -25.29 -20.88
N GLY A 748 -10.72 -24.34 -20.60
CA GLY A 748 -10.76 -23.55 -19.36
C GLY A 748 -10.35 -24.34 -18.13
N ASN A 749 -10.13 -23.65 -17.01
CA ASN A 749 -9.73 -24.28 -15.75
C ASN A 749 -10.81 -25.20 -15.15
N ASP A 750 -12.09 -24.95 -15.43
CA ASP A 750 -13.20 -25.78 -14.94
C ASP A 750 -13.53 -26.98 -15.86
N GLY A 751 -12.96 -26.97 -17.07
CA GLY A 751 -13.14 -28.00 -18.10
C GLY A 751 -12.27 -29.23 -17.88
N PHE A 752 -11.31 -29.21 -16.96
CA PHE A 752 -10.52 -30.39 -16.60
C PHE A 752 -10.21 -30.44 -15.10
N ARG A 753 -9.88 -31.63 -14.61
CA ARG A 753 -9.45 -31.84 -13.22
C ARG A 753 -8.52 -33.04 -13.13
N PHE A 754 -7.44 -32.92 -12.37
CA PHE A 754 -6.64 -34.09 -11.99
C PHE A 754 -7.31 -34.86 -10.84
N VAL A 755 -7.28 -36.19 -10.95
CA VAL A 755 -7.83 -37.12 -9.96
C VAL A 755 -6.66 -37.70 -9.17
N TYR A 756 -6.84 -37.82 -7.86
CA TYR A 756 -5.83 -38.31 -6.92
C TYR A 756 -6.37 -39.53 -6.18
N GLU A 757 -5.48 -40.44 -5.79
CA GLU A 757 -5.84 -41.58 -4.92
C GLU A 757 -5.97 -41.12 -3.46
N GLY A 758 -7.21 -40.88 -3.01
CA GLY A 758 -7.58 -40.65 -1.61
C GLY A 758 -6.97 -39.40 -0.94
N PRO A 759 -7.63 -38.78 0.05
CA PRO A 759 -7.02 -37.70 0.81
C PRO A 759 -5.95 -38.23 1.77
N ARG A 760 -4.93 -37.42 2.06
CA ARG A 760 -4.13 -37.59 3.30
C ARG A 760 -5.10 -37.46 4.48
N GLN A 761 -5.25 -38.51 5.28
CA GLN A 761 -5.74 -38.37 6.65
C GLN A 761 -4.77 -37.53 7.46
#